data_AF-A0A1G2ZRL1-F1
#
_entry.id   AF-A0A1G2ZRL1-F1
#
_cell.length_a   1.000
_cell.length_b   1.000
_cell.length_c   1.000
_cell.angle_alpha   90.00
_cell.angle_beta   90.00
_cell.angle_gamma   90.00
#
_symmetry.space_group_name_H-M   'P 1'
#
loop_
_entity.id
_entity.type
_entity.pdbx_description
1 polymer ?
#
loop_
_entity_poly.entity_id
_entity_poly.type
_entity_poly.pdbx_seq_one_letter_code
_entity_poly.pdbx_strand_id
1 'polypeptide(L)'
;MRVITHQTQDHTRHFNNDGLLVTPGQGGNTKGFLINKRLWSFYVSSLLSICLCWIVGFDVALAQSFSPPPLPEVPPIISETYANDLDGDRVDDELNVLAEDASTMYLLAVTQAERADALTSLSGMTDVELIFKTQITQAQIDKFLLLGGQISYIYRAVSYGWQGRIPLELVDSLPVLMGDALVLIKGPKPLELDMDVATQTGRVRPVWKDLGFDGDPSITIGIIDTGVDESHPDLAGRRTHWVDKSDEGFTNPVDYDGHGSHVAGIALGTGQAGKATRGDLFYTYHYSNVEPKQKKQHFPGPISIPSGTDFWAKANWQGPGADFWLLSWPYGMTYADAYNAVPRKLRFLLPFKGSSPGEMNGYVSGEAGYCYMPFLQSTTDANLLDVVLSCRVTSYPASPDAFNKFRGVAPECRWAGAKVARRDWTWPGIVSITDWWVYRAIEDFIQNRRTYGIKVINISLGNPYQVGDTLVVDQVNTAANNGIVVTLSAGNKGREEQHADRAIRDFKYAAKAITVGASNDNNALAAYSSLGLTAPANQNEDYKPDVIAPGGSDYYTGIISVDSGTSDGYSTADSQPNDYAVMQGTSMSAPFVAGCAALVIDAMQQEGVVWDFQSDAHPRYVKMVLCATATETGSPREDGLFLNELKPQRTRRPISGPSGFPEAKDPYEGYGIINADAAVEAVYLDFPWDMELHDYLGDYHPSARRAWARNLSLVSGQTYEFTLCNPIEYLIPGPFEEPVPLGAADSDLYLYSDQPSPTGTPVILASSTSEGMGETERINYTPSADSKAILVIKRVSGGGEFTISGTKTTPGPQGLPADLEEVPGALYAVTEGLAPGSEEAWNRQEQAVQELGLPLEVRTKKTGIVFRLIPRGIFTMGSPSSESGRHSLEGPQHQVTLTKAFYCGKFEVTQGQWEQVMGSNSNPSFFKSKGPDAPVEQVSWDDCQEFLTKLCQMEGVPNGTYRLLTEAEWEYACRAGTATPFCYGNDLDSSMANFDGNYPYGAGQQGVYLATTIPVGRFRPNAWGLYDMHGNVWEWCQDWYAEYPSGNVIDPLGPASAVFRTGRGGCWPNPGKFCRSAIRSGGAPDLHSNSVGLRLARTLTAEPSVETASIMGTWYMYIVSDDVIVDFGTISFNAGGTFTTDEGDWGTWHQSDDSVEWTHHDGLDYWGTLSSPNTMSGEWGTGEGELLGVAGTWWAERQYR
;
A
#
# COMPACT_ATOMS: atom_id res chain seq x y z
N MET A 1 -18.44 -41.62 8.78
CA MET A 1 -18.11 -43.06 8.68
C MET A 1 -19.16 -43.73 7.79
N ARG A 2 -18.72 -44.41 6.72
CA ARG A 2 -19.44 -45.30 5.77
C ARG A 2 -20.60 -44.76 4.91
N VAL A 3 -20.20 -44.44 3.68
CA VAL A 3 -20.86 -44.72 2.39
C VAL A 3 -21.64 -46.04 2.39
N ILE A 4 -22.90 -46.01 1.92
CA ILE A 4 -23.51 -47.05 1.08
C ILE A 4 -24.40 -46.38 0.03
N THR A 5 -24.03 -46.59 -1.23
CA THR A 5 -24.74 -46.31 -2.49
C THR A 5 -25.78 -47.40 -2.80
N HIS A 6 -26.92 -47.05 -3.41
CA HIS A 6 -27.45 -47.67 -4.65
C HIS A 6 -28.82 -47.08 -5.05
N GLN A 7 -28.88 -46.45 -6.23
CA GLN A 7 -29.59 -46.88 -7.46
C GLN A 7 -31.12 -46.66 -7.45
N THR A 8 -31.60 -45.61 -8.14
CA THR A 8 -32.13 -45.62 -9.53
C THR A 8 -33.39 -46.47 -9.71
N GLN A 9 -34.53 -45.84 -9.99
CA GLN A 9 -35.09 -45.71 -11.35
C GLN A 9 -36.55 -45.21 -11.28
N ASP A 10 -36.74 -44.06 -11.93
CA ASP A 10 -37.66 -43.86 -13.03
C ASP A 10 -39.20 -43.90 -12.88
N HIS A 11 -39.75 -42.98 -13.68
CA HIS A 11 -41.08 -42.90 -14.27
C HIS A 11 -42.28 -42.31 -13.50
N THR A 12 -42.39 -41.00 -13.66
CA THR A 12 -43.48 -40.31 -14.38
C THR A 12 -44.91 -40.90 -14.39
N ARG A 13 -45.83 -39.98 -14.08
CA ARG A 13 -47.10 -39.64 -14.76
C ARG A 13 -48.44 -40.08 -14.14
N HIS A 14 -49.12 -39.00 -13.73
CA HIS A 14 -50.49 -38.60 -14.04
C HIS A 14 -51.66 -39.11 -13.19
N PHE A 15 -52.34 -38.11 -12.57
CA PHE A 15 -53.76 -37.76 -12.71
C PHE A 15 -54.72 -38.94 -12.91
N ASN A 16 -55.79 -39.13 -12.13
CA ASN A 16 -56.78 -38.12 -11.77
C ASN A 16 -57.67 -38.64 -10.64
N ASN A 17 -58.16 -37.69 -9.84
CA ASN A 17 -59.56 -37.50 -9.44
C ASN A 17 -60.53 -38.67 -9.69
N ASP A 18 -61.21 -39.11 -8.64
CA ASP A 18 -62.59 -38.69 -8.37
C ASP A 18 -63.19 -39.45 -7.18
N GLY A 19 -64.02 -38.73 -6.41
CA GLY A 19 -65.32 -39.32 -6.11
C GLY A 19 -65.60 -39.77 -4.68
N LEU A 20 -66.09 -38.82 -3.89
CA LEU A 20 -67.33 -38.93 -3.12
C LEU A 20 -67.46 -39.99 -1.99
N LEU A 21 -67.47 -39.44 -0.76
CA LEU A 21 -68.66 -39.30 0.11
C LEU A 21 -69.41 -40.58 0.58
N VAL A 22 -69.49 -40.70 1.93
CA VAL A 22 -70.72 -40.88 2.77
C VAL A 22 -70.74 -42.07 3.75
N THR A 23 -70.65 -41.68 5.03
CA THR A 23 -71.38 -42.13 6.25
C THR A 23 -70.81 -43.13 7.27
N PRO A 24 -71.20 -42.95 8.57
CA PRO A 24 -70.47 -43.40 9.76
C PRO A 24 -71.19 -44.53 10.51
N GLY A 25 -70.48 -45.17 11.45
CA GLY A 25 -71.05 -46.16 12.38
C GLY A 25 -70.43 -46.06 13.76
N GLN A 26 -71.25 -45.69 14.74
CA GLN A 26 -70.94 -45.57 16.17
C GLN A 26 -70.71 -46.93 16.87
N GLY A 27 -69.95 -46.87 17.97
CA GLY A 27 -70.48 -47.25 19.29
C GLY A 27 -69.90 -48.53 19.93
N GLY A 28 -69.42 -48.41 21.17
CA GLY A 28 -69.13 -49.57 22.01
C GLY A 28 -68.42 -49.30 23.34
N ASN A 29 -69.16 -48.80 24.32
CA ASN A 29 -68.80 -48.62 25.74
C ASN A 29 -68.40 -49.90 26.49
N THR A 30 -67.63 -49.75 27.58
CA THR A 30 -67.87 -50.17 29.00
C THR A 30 -66.52 -50.25 29.75
N LYS A 31 -66.30 -50.01 31.06
CA LYS A 31 -66.94 -49.47 32.28
C LYS A 31 -66.31 -50.23 33.48
N GLY A 32 -65.98 -49.54 34.57
CA GLY A 32 -65.78 -50.09 35.93
C GLY A 32 -64.37 -49.85 36.50
N PHE A 33 -64.12 -49.49 37.77
CA PHE A 33 -64.91 -49.31 38.99
C PHE A 33 -64.00 -48.60 40.03
N LEU A 34 -64.27 -47.35 40.44
CA LEU A 34 -64.62 -46.84 41.79
C LEU A 34 -64.04 -47.57 43.04
N ILE A 35 -63.38 -46.85 43.97
CA ILE A 35 -63.92 -46.38 45.28
C ILE A 35 -62.84 -45.78 46.25
N ASN A 36 -63.12 -44.53 46.67
CA ASN A 36 -62.97 -43.83 47.98
C ASN A 36 -61.63 -43.54 48.73
N LYS A 37 -61.41 -42.22 48.88
CA LYS A 37 -61.58 -41.36 50.10
C LYS A 37 -60.34 -40.62 50.63
N ARG A 38 -60.37 -39.32 50.32
CA ARG A 38 -60.31 -38.15 51.22
C ARG A 38 -58.96 -37.73 51.82
N LEU A 39 -58.64 -36.46 51.52
CA LEU A 39 -58.21 -35.35 52.40
C LEU A 39 -56.75 -34.87 52.21
N TRP A 40 -56.53 -33.87 51.33
CA TRP A 40 -56.10 -32.50 51.70
C TRP A 40 -55.76 -31.62 50.47
N SER A 41 -56.03 -30.32 50.64
CA SER A 41 -55.62 -29.13 49.85
C SER A 41 -56.15 -28.93 48.41
N PHE A 42 -57.10 -27.99 48.34
CA PHE A 42 -57.57 -27.25 47.17
C PHE A 42 -56.52 -26.25 46.65
N TYR A 43 -56.61 -25.92 45.36
CA TYR A 43 -55.88 -24.91 44.56
C TYR A 43 -54.59 -25.33 43.84
N VAL A 44 -54.66 -26.24 42.85
CA VAL A 44 -53.98 -26.11 41.52
C VAL A 44 -54.61 -27.14 40.56
N SER A 45 -55.72 -26.84 39.87
CA SER A 45 -56.17 -27.67 38.71
C SER A 45 -57.38 -27.09 37.95
N SER A 46 -57.30 -25.83 37.54
CA SER A 46 -58.12 -25.31 36.41
C SER A 46 -57.25 -25.06 35.16
N LEU A 47 -56.03 -25.57 35.13
CA LEU A 47 -54.97 -25.23 34.15
C LEU A 47 -54.50 -26.41 33.27
N LEU A 48 -55.19 -27.56 33.28
CA LEU A 48 -54.67 -28.80 32.65
C LEU A 48 -55.63 -29.50 31.67
N SER A 49 -56.69 -28.82 31.21
CA SER A 49 -57.54 -29.35 30.12
C SER A 49 -57.78 -28.38 28.96
N ILE A 50 -57.05 -27.25 28.94
CA ILE A 50 -56.90 -26.38 27.76
C ILE A 50 -55.55 -26.66 27.03
N CYS A 51 -54.64 -27.43 27.64
CA CYS A 51 -53.30 -27.71 27.11
C CYS A 51 -53.17 -28.89 26.13
N LEU A 52 -54.27 -29.44 25.58
CA LEU A 52 -54.20 -30.56 24.63
C LEU A 52 -54.88 -30.32 23.26
N CYS A 53 -55.36 -29.10 23.00
CA CYS A 53 -55.74 -28.66 21.65
C CYS A 53 -54.90 -27.46 21.15
N TRP A 54 -53.81 -27.11 21.84
CA TRP A 54 -52.84 -26.07 21.45
C TRP A 54 -51.48 -26.65 21.04
N ILE A 55 -51.45 -27.92 20.62
CA ILE A 55 -50.26 -28.59 20.08
C ILE A 55 -50.63 -29.27 18.76
N VAL A 56 -51.22 -28.51 17.82
CA VAL A 56 -51.15 -28.77 16.37
C VAL A 56 -51.39 -27.41 15.71
N GLY A 57 -50.32 -26.70 15.38
CA GLY A 57 -50.38 -25.31 14.89
C GLY A 57 -49.12 -24.48 15.18
N PHE A 58 -48.14 -25.04 15.90
CA PHE A 58 -46.76 -24.65 15.67
C PHE A 58 -46.32 -25.37 14.40
N ASP A 59 -46.29 -24.65 13.28
CA ASP A 59 -45.24 -24.92 12.30
C ASP A 59 -43.93 -24.93 13.11
N VAL A 60 -43.33 -26.10 13.23
CA VAL A 60 -41.94 -26.21 13.62
C VAL A 60 -41.19 -25.53 12.48
N ALA A 61 -41.00 -24.21 12.62
CA ALA A 61 -39.88 -23.54 12.00
C ALA A 61 -38.66 -24.39 12.35
N LEU A 62 -38.11 -25.07 11.35
CA LEU A 62 -36.86 -25.82 11.48
C LEU A 62 -35.90 -24.90 12.22
N ALA A 63 -35.50 -25.27 13.45
CA ALA A 63 -34.51 -24.50 14.20
C ALA A 63 -33.30 -24.36 13.27
N GLN A 64 -32.99 -23.13 12.85
CA GLN A 64 -31.88 -22.88 11.95
C GLN A 64 -30.61 -23.36 12.67
N SER A 65 -30.04 -24.48 12.22
CA SER A 65 -28.85 -25.06 12.84
C SER A 65 -27.61 -24.37 12.28
N PHE A 66 -27.29 -23.19 12.79
CA PHE A 66 -26.04 -22.52 12.50
C PHE A 66 -24.95 -22.96 13.48
N SER A 67 -23.72 -23.03 12.97
CA SER A 67 -22.52 -23.26 13.76
C SER A 67 -21.48 -22.20 13.42
N PRO A 68 -20.63 -21.78 14.38
CA PRO A 68 -19.50 -20.91 14.08
C PRO A 68 -18.65 -21.47 12.95
N PRO A 69 -18.25 -20.64 11.97
CA PRO A 69 -17.35 -21.11 10.93
C PRO A 69 -15.95 -21.38 11.49
N PRO A 70 -15.10 -22.12 10.76
CA PRO A 70 -13.67 -22.18 11.05
C PRO A 70 -13.05 -20.78 11.05
N LEU A 71 -11.96 -20.61 11.80
CA LEU A 71 -11.17 -19.38 11.73
C LEU A 71 -10.68 -19.15 10.30
N PRO A 72 -10.77 -17.91 9.78
CA PRO A 72 -10.22 -17.59 8.48
C PRO A 72 -8.69 -17.70 8.50
N GLU A 73 -8.14 -17.99 7.33
CA GLU A 73 -6.69 -18.09 7.12
C GLU A 73 -5.97 -16.76 7.38
N VAL A 74 -6.59 -15.66 6.93
CA VAL A 74 -6.17 -14.29 7.22
C VAL A 74 -7.26 -13.66 8.09
N PRO A 75 -6.96 -13.25 9.32
CA PRO A 75 -7.94 -12.61 10.18
C PRO A 75 -8.53 -11.33 9.54
N PRO A 76 -9.86 -11.11 9.63
CA PRO A 76 -10.45 -9.85 9.23
C PRO A 76 -9.97 -8.70 10.10
N ILE A 77 -9.93 -7.52 9.51
CA ILE A 77 -9.79 -6.27 10.24
C ILE A 77 -11.14 -5.99 10.90
N ILE A 78 -11.12 -5.66 12.19
CA ILE A 78 -12.30 -5.26 12.95
C ILE A 78 -11.91 -4.04 13.77
N SER A 79 -12.53 -2.90 13.49
CA SER A 79 -12.42 -1.71 14.31
C SER A 79 -13.10 -1.91 15.66
N GLU A 80 -12.53 -1.34 16.72
CA GLU A 80 -13.13 -1.41 18.07
C GLU A 80 -14.05 -0.22 18.37
N THR A 81 -13.98 0.83 17.55
CA THR A 81 -14.79 2.05 17.67
C THR A 81 -15.36 2.40 16.31
N TYR A 82 -16.63 2.80 16.29
CA TYR A 82 -17.36 3.12 15.07
C TYR A 82 -17.99 4.51 15.20
N ALA A 83 -17.87 5.33 14.16
CA ALA A 83 -18.30 6.73 14.20
C ALA A 83 -19.83 6.92 14.32
N ASN A 84 -20.60 5.88 13.98
CA ASN A 84 -22.06 5.82 14.06
C ASN A 84 -22.58 5.27 15.40
N ASP A 85 -21.71 5.02 16.37
CA ASP A 85 -22.05 4.67 17.76
C ASP A 85 -21.48 5.77 18.67
N LEU A 86 -22.18 6.90 18.79
CA LEU A 86 -21.68 8.09 19.49
C LEU A 86 -21.71 7.95 21.01
N ASP A 87 -22.62 7.14 21.56
CA ASP A 87 -22.79 6.96 22.99
C ASP A 87 -22.01 5.73 23.53
N GLY A 88 -21.45 4.91 22.65
CA GLY A 88 -20.60 3.77 22.98
C GLY A 88 -21.38 2.56 23.48
N ASP A 89 -22.68 2.49 23.21
CA ASP A 89 -23.54 1.38 23.62
C ASP A 89 -23.43 0.14 22.70
N ARG A 90 -22.63 0.25 21.61
CA ARG A 90 -22.38 -0.77 20.59
C ARG A 90 -23.57 -0.97 19.65
N VAL A 91 -24.48 -0.03 19.57
CA VAL A 91 -25.60 0.03 18.63
C VAL A 91 -25.41 1.27 17.75
N ASP A 92 -25.62 1.12 16.45
CA ASP A 92 -25.67 2.24 15.51
C ASP A 92 -26.79 3.20 15.96
N ASP A 93 -26.47 4.48 16.15
CA ASP A 93 -27.40 5.50 16.62
C ASP A 93 -28.64 5.62 15.72
N GLU A 94 -28.55 5.35 14.41
CA GLU A 94 -29.73 5.34 13.54
C GLU A 94 -30.69 4.19 13.89
N LEU A 95 -30.15 3.06 14.37
CA LEU A 95 -30.96 1.93 14.85
C LEU A 95 -31.59 2.24 16.21
N ASN A 96 -30.88 2.96 17.09
CA ASN A 96 -31.41 3.49 18.33
C ASN A 96 -32.56 4.48 18.07
N VAL A 97 -32.39 5.43 17.16
CA VAL A 97 -33.45 6.39 16.77
C VAL A 97 -34.70 5.68 16.28
N LEU A 98 -34.56 4.61 15.48
CA LEU A 98 -35.70 3.81 15.02
C LEU A 98 -36.48 3.19 16.21
N ALA A 99 -35.78 2.68 17.22
CA ALA A 99 -36.40 2.10 18.41
C ALA A 99 -37.03 3.18 19.32
N GLU A 100 -36.38 4.33 19.48
CA GLU A 100 -36.86 5.47 20.25
C GLU A 100 -38.10 6.11 19.63
N ASP A 101 -38.13 6.28 18.31
CA ASP A 101 -39.28 6.83 17.58
C ASP A 101 -40.50 5.92 17.74
N ALA A 102 -40.33 4.60 17.58
CA ALA A 102 -41.40 3.63 17.78
C ALA A 102 -41.91 3.65 19.23
N SER A 103 -41.00 3.75 20.21
CA SER A 103 -41.33 3.86 21.64
C SER A 103 -42.05 5.18 21.98
N THR A 104 -41.61 6.28 21.40
CA THR A 104 -42.20 7.61 21.59
C THR A 104 -43.59 7.67 20.98
N MET A 105 -43.78 7.12 19.77
CA MET A 105 -45.10 6.96 19.15
C MET A 105 -46.04 6.17 20.06
N TYR A 106 -45.56 5.10 20.71
CA TYR A 106 -46.35 4.33 21.65
C TYR A 106 -46.76 5.14 22.91
N LEU A 107 -45.84 5.93 23.48
CA LEU A 107 -46.08 6.76 24.66
C LEU A 107 -47.02 7.94 24.38
N LEU A 108 -46.91 8.56 23.20
CA LEU A 108 -47.71 9.71 22.79
C LEU A 108 -49.05 9.32 22.17
N ALA A 109 -49.27 8.04 21.86
CA ALA A 109 -50.51 7.55 21.26
C ALA A 109 -51.73 7.80 22.15
N VAL A 110 -52.65 8.61 21.62
CA VAL A 110 -53.91 9.01 22.28
C VAL A 110 -55.07 8.10 21.88
N THR A 111 -54.93 7.33 20.81
CA THR A 111 -55.90 6.33 20.36
C THR A 111 -55.38 4.89 20.47
N GLN A 112 -56.31 3.93 20.53
CA GLN A 112 -55.96 2.50 20.57
C GLN A 112 -55.38 1.98 19.23
N ALA A 113 -55.71 2.64 18.11
CA ALA A 113 -55.15 2.34 16.81
C ALA A 113 -53.68 2.77 16.73
N GLU A 114 -53.36 4.00 17.14
CA GLU A 114 -51.96 4.49 17.20
C GLU A 114 -51.09 3.64 18.13
N ARG A 115 -51.63 3.16 19.28
CA ARG A 115 -50.90 2.22 20.16
C ARG A 115 -50.68 0.86 19.51
N ALA A 116 -51.64 0.36 18.74
CA ALA A 116 -51.51 -0.91 18.04
C ALA A 116 -50.49 -0.82 16.91
N ASP A 117 -50.48 0.30 16.17
CA ASP A 117 -49.50 0.56 15.10
C ASP A 117 -48.09 0.69 15.69
N ALA A 118 -47.90 1.47 16.76
CA ALA A 118 -46.61 1.61 17.42
C ALA A 118 -46.10 0.28 18.03
N LEU A 119 -46.99 -0.52 18.63
CA LEU A 119 -46.66 -1.86 19.11
C LEU A 119 -46.29 -2.82 17.96
N THR A 120 -46.92 -2.66 16.80
CA THR A 120 -46.59 -3.43 15.59
C THR A 120 -45.20 -3.05 15.06
N SER A 121 -44.82 -1.77 15.12
CA SER A 121 -43.46 -1.33 14.78
C SER A 121 -42.41 -1.87 15.76
N LEU A 122 -42.67 -1.82 17.08
CA LEU A 122 -41.76 -2.33 18.12
C LEU A 122 -41.57 -3.85 18.06
N SER A 123 -42.66 -4.59 17.84
CA SER A 123 -42.62 -6.05 17.69
C SER A 123 -42.24 -6.52 16.27
N GLY A 124 -42.03 -5.56 15.35
CA GLY A 124 -41.62 -5.82 13.98
C GLY A 124 -40.16 -6.28 13.90
N MET A 125 -39.88 -7.19 12.97
CA MET A 125 -38.51 -7.67 12.71
C MET A 125 -37.70 -6.60 11.98
N THR A 126 -36.65 -6.10 12.61
CA THR A 126 -35.66 -5.18 12.02
C THR A 126 -34.42 -5.94 11.54
N ASP A 127 -33.81 -5.47 10.45
CA ASP A 127 -32.57 -6.03 9.90
C ASP A 127 -31.37 -5.58 10.76
N VAL A 128 -30.54 -6.54 11.17
CA VAL A 128 -29.37 -6.29 12.02
C VAL A 128 -28.14 -7.06 11.54
N GLU A 129 -27.00 -6.41 11.63
CA GLU A 129 -25.68 -6.98 11.47
C GLU A 129 -24.95 -6.86 12.80
N LEU A 130 -24.50 -7.99 13.34
CA LEU A 130 -23.75 -8.05 14.58
C LEU A 130 -22.28 -8.32 14.26
N ILE A 131 -21.40 -7.45 14.74
CA ILE A 131 -19.95 -7.53 14.51
C ILE A 131 -19.23 -7.81 15.82
N PHE A 132 -18.25 -8.71 15.76
CA PHE A 132 -17.47 -9.16 16.90
C PHE A 132 -15.98 -8.96 16.62
N LYS A 133 -15.20 -8.61 17.65
CA LYS A 133 -13.73 -8.53 17.55
C LYS A 133 -13.02 -9.88 17.51
N THR A 134 -13.74 -10.97 17.77
CA THR A 134 -13.21 -12.34 17.74
C THR A 134 -14.25 -13.30 17.18
N GLN A 135 -13.82 -14.51 16.82
CA GLN A 135 -14.69 -15.56 16.30
C GLN A 135 -15.93 -15.77 17.18
N ILE A 136 -17.10 -15.75 16.54
CA ILE A 136 -18.38 -15.98 17.22
C ILE A 136 -18.44 -17.38 17.85
N THR A 137 -19.20 -17.50 18.93
CA THR A 137 -19.41 -18.75 19.66
C THR A 137 -20.80 -19.33 19.39
N GLN A 138 -20.95 -20.64 19.57
CA GLN A 138 -22.27 -21.29 19.46
C GLN A 138 -23.27 -20.68 20.46
N ALA A 139 -22.82 -20.32 21.66
CA ALA A 139 -23.67 -19.74 22.68
C ALA A 139 -24.25 -18.37 22.27
N GLN A 140 -23.52 -17.56 21.50
CA GLN A 140 -24.02 -16.28 20.98
C GLN A 140 -25.10 -16.51 19.92
N ILE A 141 -24.86 -17.43 18.98
CA ILE A 141 -25.85 -17.85 17.97
C ILE A 141 -27.13 -18.33 18.65
N ASP A 142 -27.00 -19.27 19.61
CA ASP A 142 -28.14 -19.88 20.31
C ASP A 142 -28.96 -18.82 21.07
N LYS A 143 -28.30 -17.85 21.73
CA LYS A 143 -28.97 -16.74 22.42
C LYS A 143 -29.74 -15.84 21.45
N PHE A 144 -29.16 -15.50 20.31
CA PHE A 144 -29.82 -14.66 19.31
C PHE A 144 -31.09 -15.33 18.76
N LEU A 145 -31.01 -16.63 18.43
CA LEU A 145 -32.15 -17.42 17.99
C LEU A 145 -33.22 -17.58 19.08
N LEU A 146 -32.82 -17.71 20.35
CA LEU A 146 -33.75 -17.83 21.48
C LEU A 146 -34.61 -16.56 21.69
N LEU A 147 -34.11 -15.39 21.30
CA LEU A 147 -34.84 -14.12 21.32
C LEU A 147 -35.83 -13.97 20.14
N GLY A 148 -36.00 -15.01 19.31
CA GLY A 148 -36.79 -14.93 18.09
C GLY A 148 -36.02 -14.30 16.91
N GLY A 149 -34.71 -14.10 17.06
CA GLY A 149 -33.84 -13.65 15.98
C GLY A 149 -33.74 -14.69 14.85
N GLN A 150 -33.49 -14.21 13.64
CA GLN A 150 -33.32 -15.01 12.43
C GLN A 150 -31.97 -14.67 11.81
N ILE A 151 -31.12 -15.67 11.55
CA ILE A 151 -29.82 -15.44 10.92
C ILE A 151 -29.95 -15.70 9.42
N SER A 152 -29.49 -14.76 8.61
CA SER A 152 -29.52 -14.87 7.14
C SER A 152 -28.16 -15.19 6.53
N TYR A 153 -27.07 -14.74 7.17
CA TYR A 153 -25.71 -14.95 6.67
C TYR A 153 -24.69 -14.87 7.81
N ILE A 154 -23.78 -15.84 7.92
CA ILE A 154 -22.67 -15.82 8.87
C ILE A 154 -21.37 -15.58 8.11
N TYR A 155 -20.62 -14.56 8.51
CA TYR A 155 -19.33 -14.22 7.91
C TYR A 155 -18.29 -15.29 8.17
N ARG A 156 -17.46 -15.54 7.16
CA ARG A 156 -16.39 -16.54 7.15
C ARG A 156 -15.02 -15.93 6.96
N ALA A 157 -14.92 -14.72 6.41
CA ALA A 157 -13.64 -14.14 6.03
C ALA A 157 -13.55 -12.62 6.18
N VAL A 158 -14.61 -11.85 5.88
CA VAL A 158 -14.52 -10.37 5.90
C VAL A 158 -14.79 -9.76 7.26
N SER A 159 -15.46 -10.49 8.14
CA SER A 159 -15.80 -10.06 9.50
C SER A 159 -16.03 -11.26 10.41
N TYR A 160 -16.12 -11.04 11.72
CA TYR A 160 -16.70 -12.02 12.64
C TYR A 160 -18.09 -11.57 13.03
N GLY A 161 -19.09 -12.39 12.74
CA GLY A 161 -20.47 -11.99 12.99
C GLY A 161 -21.46 -12.58 12.01
N TRP A 162 -22.62 -11.94 11.96
CA TRP A 162 -23.67 -12.35 11.05
C TRP A 162 -24.62 -11.20 10.72
N GLN A 163 -25.28 -11.35 9.58
CA GLN A 163 -26.45 -10.59 9.19
C GLN A 163 -27.70 -11.39 9.52
N GLY A 164 -28.74 -10.71 9.99
CA GLY A 164 -29.96 -11.35 10.47
C GLY A 164 -31.07 -10.34 10.73
N ARG A 165 -32.10 -10.79 11.45
CA ARG A 165 -33.25 -9.98 11.83
C ARG A 165 -33.65 -10.27 13.27
N ILE A 166 -34.14 -9.29 13.99
CA ILE A 166 -34.63 -9.44 15.37
C ILE A 166 -35.80 -8.47 15.63
N PRO A 167 -36.73 -8.73 16.56
CA PRO A 167 -37.70 -7.71 16.97
C PRO A 167 -36.99 -6.42 17.42
N LEU A 168 -37.46 -5.26 16.93
CA LEU A 168 -36.83 -3.96 17.17
C LEU A 168 -36.67 -3.66 18.68
N GLU A 169 -37.68 -4.00 19.49
CA GLU A 169 -37.65 -3.84 20.95
C GLU A 169 -36.56 -4.64 21.69
N LEU A 170 -35.88 -5.57 21.00
CA LEU A 170 -34.83 -6.41 21.59
C LEU A 170 -33.41 -5.98 21.20
N VAL A 171 -33.25 -4.98 20.33
CA VAL A 171 -31.93 -4.51 19.87
C VAL A 171 -31.07 -4.06 21.04
N ASP A 172 -31.59 -3.20 21.92
CA ASP A 172 -30.87 -2.63 23.07
C ASP A 172 -30.43 -3.70 24.10
N SER A 173 -31.04 -4.88 24.05
CA SER A 173 -30.67 -6.00 24.94
C SER A 173 -29.48 -6.80 24.41
N LEU A 174 -29.14 -6.70 23.12
CA LEU A 174 -28.11 -7.49 22.48
C LEU A 174 -26.69 -7.22 23.01
N PRO A 175 -26.24 -5.97 23.25
CA PRO A 175 -24.90 -5.71 23.78
C PRO A 175 -24.58 -6.48 25.05
N VAL A 176 -25.51 -6.49 26.01
CA VAL A 176 -25.37 -7.23 27.28
C VAL A 176 -25.39 -8.75 27.05
N LEU A 177 -26.27 -9.25 26.17
CA LEU A 177 -26.47 -10.68 25.96
C LEU A 177 -25.34 -11.34 25.15
N MET A 178 -24.76 -10.59 24.20
CA MET A 178 -23.70 -11.04 23.31
C MET A 178 -22.30 -10.89 23.93
N GLY A 179 -22.17 -10.04 24.96
CA GLY A 179 -20.96 -9.86 25.77
C GLY A 179 -19.91 -8.96 25.11
N ASP A 180 -18.76 -8.81 25.77
CA ASP A 180 -17.69 -7.86 25.40
C ASP A 180 -16.97 -8.15 24.09
N ALA A 181 -17.28 -9.27 23.44
CA ALA A 181 -16.79 -9.57 22.11
C ALA A 181 -17.57 -8.83 21.02
N LEU A 182 -18.83 -8.45 21.26
CA LEU A 182 -19.61 -7.61 20.35
C LEU A 182 -19.05 -6.20 20.34
N VAL A 183 -18.88 -5.62 19.15
CA VAL A 183 -18.34 -4.26 18.97
C VAL A 183 -19.31 -3.32 18.27
N LEU A 184 -20.22 -3.83 17.44
CA LEU A 184 -21.25 -3.01 16.79
C LEU A 184 -22.47 -3.84 16.39
N ILE A 185 -23.64 -3.22 16.47
CA ILE A 185 -24.89 -3.66 15.86
C ILE A 185 -25.36 -2.57 14.91
N LYS A 186 -25.55 -2.88 13.61
CA LYS A 186 -26.05 -1.90 12.63
C LYS A 186 -27.14 -2.46 11.74
N GLY A 187 -27.93 -1.58 11.13
CA GLY A 187 -28.79 -1.93 10.00
C GLY A 187 -28.06 -1.81 8.65
N PRO A 188 -28.63 -2.39 7.57
CA PRO A 188 -28.10 -2.21 6.22
C PRO A 188 -28.21 -0.74 5.77
N LYS A 189 -27.23 -0.26 5.01
CA LYS A 189 -27.22 1.08 4.43
C LYS A 189 -27.39 1.00 2.90
N PRO A 190 -28.18 1.91 2.28
CA PRO A 190 -28.33 1.93 0.84
C PRO A 190 -27.06 2.44 0.14
N LEU A 191 -26.78 1.91 -1.04
CA LEU A 191 -25.70 2.35 -1.93
C LEU A 191 -26.26 2.74 -3.30
N GLU A 192 -25.53 3.58 -4.02
CA GLU A 192 -25.84 4.05 -5.36
C GLU A 192 -24.68 3.76 -6.32
N LEU A 193 -25.00 3.74 -7.62
CA LEU A 193 -24.00 3.71 -8.69
C LEU A 193 -23.35 5.10 -8.80
N ASP A 194 -22.01 5.17 -8.86
CA ASP A 194 -21.31 6.45 -9.10
C ASP A 194 -21.27 6.77 -10.60
N MET A 195 -22.44 6.84 -11.24
CA MET A 195 -22.60 6.99 -12.68
C MET A 195 -23.07 8.39 -13.07
N ASP A 196 -22.53 8.91 -14.16
CA ASP A 196 -23.08 9.98 -15.01
C ASP A 196 -22.99 9.46 -16.49
N VAL A 197 -23.28 10.19 -17.59
CA VAL A 197 -23.38 9.58 -18.96
C VAL A 197 -22.50 10.27 -20.04
N ALA A 198 -21.55 9.62 -20.78
CA ALA A 198 -20.83 10.13 -22.01
C ALA A 198 -19.93 9.11 -22.83
N THR A 199 -19.33 9.40 -24.03
CA THR A 199 -18.40 8.53 -24.88
C THR A 199 -17.02 9.05 -25.46
N GLN A 200 -16.09 8.27 -26.05
CA GLN A 200 -15.14 8.62 -27.17
C GLN A 200 -13.70 9.19 -27.04
N THR A 201 -13.16 9.58 -25.89
CA THR A 201 -11.70 9.89 -25.80
C THR A 201 -10.97 9.25 -24.64
N GLY A 202 -11.70 8.63 -23.71
CA GLY A 202 -11.18 7.55 -22.88
C GLY A 202 -10.90 6.34 -23.76
N ARG A 203 -9.93 6.47 -24.67
CA ARG A 203 -9.33 5.30 -25.28
C ARG A 203 -8.65 4.58 -24.12
N VAL A 204 -9.09 3.37 -23.89
CA VAL A 204 -8.28 2.35 -23.25
C VAL A 204 -7.06 2.12 -24.15
N ARG A 205 -5.97 2.83 -23.88
CA ARG A 205 -4.73 2.73 -24.66
C ARG A 205 -3.66 2.08 -23.81
N PRO A 206 -3.42 0.79 -23.98
CA PRO A 206 -2.12 0.27 -23.63
C PRO A 206 -1.15 0.66 -24.75
N VAL A 207 -0.36 1.71 -24.57
CA VAL A 207 0.87 2.07 -25.31
C VAL A 207 1.95 0.95 -25.29
N TRP A 208 1.63 -0.26 -24.83
CA TRP A 208 2.56 -1.30 -24.37
C TRP A 208 2.36 -2.61 -25.14
N LYS A 209 1.63 -2.53 -26.25
CA LYS A 209 1.65 -3.51 -27.34
C LYS A 209 3.07 -3.96 -27.70
N ASP A 210 4.00 -3.01 -27.70
CA ASP A 210 5.40 -3.25 -28.06
C ASP A 210 6.16 -4.02 -26.97
N LEU A 211 5.69 -3.99 -25.72
CA LEU A 211 6.21 -4.78 -24.60
C LEU A 211 5.46 -6.12 -24.42
N GLY A 212 4.28 -6.28 -25.02
CA GLY A 212 3.54 -7.55 -25.06
C GLY A 212 2.59 -7.81 -23.88
N PHE A 213 2.16 -6.77 -23.16
CA PHE A 213 1.26 -6.91 -21.99
C PHE A 213 -0.20 -6.61 -22.36
N ASP A 214 -1.03 -7.65 -22.33
CA ASP A 214 -2.50 -7.56 -22.52
C ASP A 214 -3.27 -8.15 -21.33
N GLY A 215 -2.55 -8.49 -20.25
CA GLY A 215 -3.05 -9.27 -19.13
C GLY A 215 -2.79 -10.76 -19.32
N ASP A 216 -3.08 -11.56 -18.29
CA ASP A 216 -2.84 -13.00 -18.31
C ASP A 216 -4.10 -13.76 -17.86
N PRO A 217 -4.46 -14.90 -18.50
CA PRO A 217 -5.64 -15.69 -18.14
C PRO A 217 -5.63 -16.28 -16.71
N SER A 218 -4.50 -16.28 -16.00
CA SER A 218 -4.42 -16.63 -14.57
C SER A 218 -4.83 -15.48 -13.64
N ILE A 219 -5.08 -14.30 -14.19
CA ILE A 219 -5.54 -13.11 -13.48
C ILE A 219 -7.03 -12.97 -13.76
N THR A 220 -7.83 -13.02 -12.70
CA THR A 220 -9.26 -12.72 -12.74
C THR A 220 -9.51 -11.36 -12.09
N ILE A 221 -10.23 -10.49 -12.80
CA ILE A 221 -10.77 -9.24 -12.26
C ILE A 221 -12.22 -9.48 -11.84
N GLY A 222 -12.51 -9.32 -10.55
CA GLY A 222 -13.84 -9.40 -9.97
C GLY A 222 -14.61 -8.09 -10.14
N ILE A 223 -15.84 -8.16 -10.62
CA ILE A 223 -16.74 -7.02 -10.82
C ILE A 223 -17.89 -7.14 -9.82
N ILE A 224 -17.95 -6.24 -8.83
CA ILE A 224 -19.05 -6.16 -7.85
C ILE A 224 -19.94 -5.00 -8.26
N ASP A 225 -21.07 -5.31 -8.91
CA ASP A 225 -21.88 -4.31 -9.62
C ASP A 225 -23.33 -4.80 -9.89
N THR A 226 -24.04 -4.22 -10.86
CA THR A 226 -25.40 -4.59 -11.27
C THR A 226 -25.51 -5.98 -11.89
N GLY A 227 -24.37 -6.55 -12.28
CA GLY A 227 -24.22 -7.83 -12.95
C GLY A 227 -23.14 -7.75 -14.03
N VAL A 228 -22.94 -8.84 -14.76
CA VAL A 228 -22.08 -8.87 -15.94
C VAL A 228 -22.75 -9.78 -16.95
N ASP A 229 -22.96 -9.29 -18.16
CA ASP A 229 -23.51 -10.11 -19.23
C ASP A 229 -22.40 -10.87 -19.98
N GLU A 230 -22.40 -12.19 -19.84
CA GLU A 230 -21.48 -13.07 -20.56
C GLU A 230 -21.86 -13.25 -22.04
N SER A 231 -23.09 -12.91 -22.44
CA SER A 231 -23.54 -13.13 -23.82
C SER A 231 -22.84 -12.21 -24.82
N HIS A 232 -22.39 -11.04 -24.37
CA HIS A 232 -21.66 -10.09 -25.20
C HIS A 232 -20.29 -10.65 -25.62
N PRO A 233 -19.91 -10.61 -26.92
CA PRO A 233 -18.70 -11.25 -27.44
C PRO A 233 -17.42 -10.70 -26.82
N ASP A 234 -17.44 -9.45 -26.36
CA ASP A 234 -16.29 -8.85 -25.70
C ASP A 234 -16.03 -9.45 -24.32
N LEU A 235 -16.97 -10.16 -23.70
CA LEU A 235 -16.87 -10.76 -22.37
C LEU A 235 -17.00 -12.30 -22.40
N ALA A 236 -17.60 -12.85 -23.45
CA ALA A 236 -17.91 -14.27 -23.59
C ALA A 236 -16.69 -15.20 -23.42
N GLY A 237 -16.91 -16.33 -22.73
CA GLY A 237 -15.94 -17.42 -22.62
C GLY A 237 -14.78 -17.18 -21.65
N ARG A 238 -14.77 -16.07 -20.90
CA ARG A 238 -13.71 -15.71 -19.94
C ARG A 238 -14.18 -15.61 -18.48
N ARG A 239 -15.44 -15.98 -18.21
CA ARG A 239 -15.98 -16.09 -16.85
C ARG A 239 -15.30 -17.21 -16.07
N THR A 240 -14.77 -16.92 -14.88
CA THR A 240 -14.29 -17.93 -13.93
C THR A 240 -15.29 -18.20 -12.82
N HIS A 241 -16.04 -17.19 -12.41
CA HIS A 241 -16.95 -17.27 -11.27
C HIS A 241 -18.15 -16.31 -11.43
N TRP A 242 -19.29 -16.69 -10.89
CA TRP A 242 -20.50 -15.87 -10.88
C TRP A 242 -21.32 -16.11 -9.63
N VAL A 243 -21.77 -15.02 -9.01
CA VAL A 243 -22.72 -15.04 -7.90
C VAL A 243 -23.71 -13.88 -8.01
N ASP A 244 -24.94 -14.14 -7.62
CA ASP A 244 -25.92 -13.10 -7.34
C ASP A 244 -26.09 -13.00 -5.82
N LYS A 245 -25.69 -11.86 -5.26
CA LYS A 245 -25.80 -11.53 -3.83
C LYS A 245 -27.02 -10.69 -3.53
N SER A 246 -27.71 -10.18 -4.56
CA SER A 246 -29.08 -9.72 -4.38
C SER A 246 -29.96 -10.91 -3.99
N ASP A 247 -31.17 -10.63 -3.54
CA ASP A 247 -32.16 -11.64 -3.21
C ASP A 247 -32.95 -12.15 -4.43
N GLU A 248 -32.56 -11.77 -5.65
CA GLU A 248 -33.16 -12.29 -6.90
C GLU A 248 -32.63 -13.69 -7.25
N GLY A 249 -31.40 -14.02 -6.86
CA GLY A 249 -30.84 -15.38 -6.90
C GLY A 249 -30.57 -15.93 -8.30
N PHE A 250 -30.15 -15.08 -9.25
CA PHE A 250 -29.81 -15.52 -10.60
C PHE A 250 -28.59 -16.44 -10.63
N THR A 251 -28.76 -17.61 -11.23
CA THR A 251 -27.70 -18.64 -11.34
C THR A 251 -26.81 -18.46 -12.56
N ASN A 252 -27.26 -17.72 -13.57
CA ASN A 252 -26.49 -17.36 -14.76
C ASN A 252 -26.12 -15.87 -14.71
N PRO A 253 -24.97 -15.47 -15.28
CA PRO A 253 -24.62 -14.08 -15.47
C PRO A 253 -25.69 -13.35 -16.26
N VAL A 254 -26.12 -12.24 -15.68
CA VAL A 254 -27.11 -11.33 -16.25
C VAL A 254 -26.77 -9.93 -15.79
N ASP A 255 -27.11 -8.95 -16.60
CA ASP A 255 -27.05 -7.55 -16.22
C ASP A 255 -28.25 -6.81 -16.81
N TYR A 256 -29.21 -6.45 -15.96
CA TYR A 256 -30.44 -5.80 -16.41
C TYR A 256 -30.31 -4.27 -16.48
N ASP A 257 -29.25 -3.71 -15.91
CA ASP A 257 -29.02 -2.27 -15.92
C ASP A 257 -28.02 -1.88 -17.02
N GLY A 258 -26.96 -2.69 -17.20
CA GLY A 258 -25.90 -2.48 -18.18
C GLY A 258 -24.64 -1.87 -17.57
N HIS A 259 -24.72 -1.22 -16.40
CA HIS A 259 -23.57 -0.58 -15.76
C HIS A 259 -22.42 -1.57 -15.48
N GLY A 260 -22.69 -2.71 -14.87
CA GLY A 260 -21.65 -3.69 -14.55
C GLY A 260 -21.01 -4.33 -15.78
N SER A 261 -21.75 -4.52 -16.87
CA SER A 261 -21.22 -4.97 -18.17
C SER A 261 -20.33 -3.89 -18.81
N HIS A 262 -20.73 -2.62 -18.71
CA HIS A 262 -19.94 -1.47 -19.15
C HIS A 262 -18.61 -1.38 -18.40
N VAL A 263 -18.66 -1.46 -17.06
CA VAL A 263 -17.50 -1.51 -16.15
C VAL A 263 -16.57 -2.67 -16.49
N ALA A 264 -17.11 -3.89 -16.68
CA ALA A 264 -16.34 -5.05 -17.08
C ALA A 264 -15.66 -4.85 -18.45
N GLY A 265 -16.37 -4.27 -19.41
CA GLY A 265 -15.83 -3.95 -20.73
C GLY A 265 -14.62 -3.00 -20.67
N ILE A 266 -14.63 -2.00 -19.78
CA ILE A 266 -13.51 -1.06 -19.62
C ILE A 266 -12.27 -1.78 -19.09
N ALA A 267 -12.45 -2.64 -18.07
CA ALA A 267 -11.34 -3.35 -17.46
C ALA A 267 -10.71 -4.37 -18.42
N LEU A 268 -11.54 -5.15 -19.15
CA LEU A 268 -11.09 -6.38 -19.81
C LEU A 268 -11.88 -6.78 -21.07
N GLY A 269 -12.71 -5.91 -21.66
CA GLY A 269 -13.42 -6.22 -22.90
C GLY A 269 -12.45 -6.50 -24.06
N THR A 270 -12.73 -7.47 -24.93
CA THR A 270 -11.82 -7.75 -26.07
C THR A 270 -11.96 -6.76 -27.24
N GLY A 271 -13.02 -5.93 -27.26
CA GLY A 271 -13.36 -5.04 -28.38
C GLY A 271 -13.79 -5.78 -29.65
N GLN A 272 -14.07 -7.08 -29.57
CA GLN A 272 -14.38 -7.94 -30.70
C GLN A 272 -15.60 -7.46 -31.51
N ALA A 273 -16.65 -6.97 -30.85
CA ALA A 273 -17.81 -6.38 -31.51
C ALA A 273 -17.43 -5.14 -32.34
N GLY A 274 -16.55 -4.29 -31.80
CA GLY A 274 -16.03 -3.09 -32.45
C GLY A 274 -15.14 -3.40 -33.65
N LYS A 275 -14.31 -4.45 -33.56
CA LYS A 275 -13.26 -4.84 -34.53
C LYS A 275 -12.14 -3.80 -34.62
N ALA A 276 -10.97 -4.21 -35.12
CA ALA A 276 -9.84 -3.29 -35.32
C ALA A 276 -10.00 -2.36 -36.55
N THR A 277 -10.72 -2.82 -37.58
CA THR A 277 -10.86 -2.11 -38.85
C THR A 277 -11.97 -1.06 -38.83
N ARG A 278 -11.93 -0.15 -39.81
CA ARG A 278 -13.03 0.76 -40.09
C ARG A 278 -14.33 -0.03 -40.29
N GLY A 279 -15.42 0.43 -39.68
CA GLY A 279 -16.71 -0.26 -39.74
C GLY A 279 -17.77 0.46 -38.93
N ASP A 280 -18.97 -0.11 -38.87
CA ASP A 280 -20.07 0.49 -38.14
C ASP A 280 -19.82 0.42 -36.62
N LEU A 281 -20.18 1.49 -35.91
CA LEU A 281 -20.34 1.52 -34.46
C LEU A 281 -21.84 1.48 -34.18
N PHE A 282 -22.27 0.49 -33.42
CA PHE A 282 -23.60 0.45 -32.81
C PHE A 282 -23.48 0.83 -31.35
N TYR A 283 -24.40 1.65 -30.88
CA TYR A 283 -24.52 1.93 -29.46
C TYR A 283 -25.97 2.21 -29.08
N THR A 284 -26.34 1.82 -27.88
CA THR A 284 -27.69 2.00 -27.35
C THR A 284 -27.66 2.85 -26.09
N TYR A 285 -28.76 3.56 -25.89
CA TYR A 285 -29.10 4.21 -24.63
C TYR A 285 -30.51 3.81 -24.24
N HIS A 286 -30.69 3.56 -22.96
CA HIS A 286 -31.95 3.18 -22.39
C HIS A 286 -32.34 4.11 -21.23
N TYR A 287 -33.64 4.30 -21.05
CA TYR A 287 -34.25 4.87 -19.87
C TYR A 287 -35.60 4.18 -19.57
N SER A 288 -35.78 3.63 -18.37
CA SER A 288 -36.97 2.83 -18.03
C SER A 288 -38.04 3.64 -17.30
N ASN A 289 -39.30 3.18 -17.37
CA ASN A 289 -40.41 3.74 -16.60
C ASN A 289 -40.32 3.47 -15.09
N VAL A 290 -39.42 2.59 -14.65
CA VAL A 290 -39.16 2.30 -13.23
C VAL A 290 -38.27 3.36 -12.58
N GLU A 291 -37.59 4.19 -13.38
CA GLU A 291 -36.85 5.34 -12.87
C GLU A 291 -37.80 6.52 -12.48
N PRO A 292 -37.50 7.27 -11.41
CA PRO A 292 -38.46 8.13 -10.69
C PRO A 292 -38.51 9.53 -11.30
N LYS A 293 -37.44 9.94 -11.99
CA LYS A 293 -37.32 11.23 -12.66
C LYS A 293 -37.83 11.07 -14.08
N GLN A 294 -39.07 10.64 -14.26
CA GLN A 294 -39.66 10.51 -15.59
C GLN A 294 -39.38 11.78 -16.40
N LYS A 295 -38.55 11.67 -17.44
CA LYS A 295 -38.01 12.82 -18.14
C LYS A 295 -38.85 13.13 -19.37
N LYS A 296 -39.10 14.42 -19.58
CA LYS A 296 -39.60 14.93 -20.85
C LYS A 296 -38.48 15.03 -21.90
N GLN A 297 -37.22 14.86 -21.50
CA GLN A 297 -36.02 15.04 -22.32
C GLN A 297 -35.00 13.94 -22.00
N HIS A 298 -34.43 13.32 -23.04
CA HIS A 298 -33.47 12.22 -22.93
C HIS A 298 -32.17 12.55 -23.68
N PHE A 299 -31.05 12.32 -22.99
CA PHE A 299 -29.70 12.72 -23.40
C PHE A 299 -28.74 11.51 -23.26
N PRO A 300 -28.53 10.72 -24.31
CA PRO A 300 -27.73 9.49 -24.34
C PRO A 300 -26.21 9.72 -24.29
N GLY A 301 -25.76 10.81 -23.67
CA GLY A 301 -24.36 11.20 -23.54
C GLY A 301 -23.70 11.70 -24.84
N PRO A 302 -22.81 12.70 -24.77
CA PRO A 302 -22.11 13.22 -25.94
C PRO A 302 -21.09 12.24 -26.53
N ILE A 303 -21.00 12.27 -27.85
CA ILE A 303 -20.06 11.50 -28.66
C ILE A 303 -19.30 12.33 -29.67
N SER A 304 -18.10 11.90 -30.02
CA SER A 304 -17.45 12.40 -31.23
C SER A 304 -18.01 11.63 -32.45
N ILE A 305 -18.03 12.25 -33.62
CA ILE A 305 -18.45 11.58 -34.85
C ILE A 305 -17.35 11.84 -35.89
N PRO A 306 -16.94 10.84 -36.68
CA PRO A 306 -15.97 11.06 -37.75
C PRO A 306 -16.52 11.97 -38.86
N SER A 307 -15.62 12.64 -39.59
CA SER A 307 -16.02 13.33 -40.82
C SER A 307 -16.50 12.31 -41.87
N GLY A 308 -17.60 12.65 -42.55
CA GLY A 308 -18.19 11.88 -43.64
C GLY A 308 -18.78 10.52 -43.26
N THR A 309 -19.75 10.51 -42.34
CA THR A 309 -20.46 9.30 -41.91
C THR A 309 -21.96 9.43 -42.10
N ASP A 310 -22.63 8.29 -42.28
CA ASP A 310 -24.08 8.22 -42.16
C ASP A 310 -24.43 7.96 -40.70
N PHE A 311 -25.14 8.91 -40.10
CA PHE A 311 -25.68 8.77 -38.76
C PHE A 311 -27.12 8.27 -38.85
N TRP A 312 -27.39 7.17 -38.17
CA TRP A 312 -28.73 6.61 -38.03
C TRP A 312 -29.04 6.46 -36.54
N ALA A 313 -30.27 6.78 -36.16
CA ALA A 313 -30.77 6.40 -34.85
C ALA A 313 -32.28 6.15 -34.87
N LYS A 314 -32.70 5.19 -34.05
CA LYS A 314 -34.10 4.82 -33.84
C LYS A 314 -34.45 4.94 -32.36
N ALA A 315 -35.52 5.65 -32.08
CA ALA A 315 -36.06 5.88 -30.77
C ALA A 315 -37.38 5.12 -30.58
N ASN A 316 -37.48 4.27 -29.57
CA ASN A 316 -38.73 3.67 -29.11
C ASN A 316 -39.06 4.29 -27.74
N TRP A 317 -40.31 4.65 -27.51
CA TRP A 317 -40.81 5.13 -26.20
C TRP A 317 -42.31 4.88 -26.04
N GLN A 318 -42.81 5.02 -24.82
CA GLN A 318 -44.23 5.11 -24.48
C GLN A 318 -44.56 6.54 -24.07
N GLY A 319 -45.71 7.06 -24.52
CA GLY A 319 -46.17 8.42 -24.17
C GLY A 319 -46.55 9.27 -25.40
N PRO A 320 -46.56 10.60 -25.27
CA PRO A 320 -46.96 11.53 -26.33
C PRO A 320 -45.98 11.53 -27.51
N GLY A 321 -46.31 12.29 -28.57
CA GLY A 321 -45.35 12.55 -29.65
C GLY A 321 -44.10 13.26 -29.14
N ALA A 322 -42.97 13.00 -29.78
CA ALA A 322 -41.67 13.56 -29.42
C ALA A 322 -41.01 14.21 -30.64
N ASP A 323 -40.21 15.23 -30.37
CA ASP A 323 -39.21 15.73 -31.28
C ASP A 323 -37.89 14.99 -31.04
N PHE A 324 -37.25 14.54 -32.11
CA PHE A 324 -36.01 13.76 -32.09
C PHE A 324 -34.99 14.41 -33.02
N TRP A 325 -33.79 14.67 -32.53
CA TRP A 325 -32.73 15.36 -33.28
C TRP A 325 -31.37 14.76 -33.00
N LEU A 326 -30.43 14.97 -33.91
CA LEU A 326 -29.00 14.90 -33.59
C LEU A 326 -28.53 16.31 -33.22
N LEU A 327 -28.07 16.49 -31.99
CA LEU A 327 -27.50 17.76 -31.55
C LEU A 327 -26.00 17.80 -31.83
N SER A 328 -25.44 19.00 -32.03
CA SER A 328 -23.99 19.19 -31.94
C SER A 328 -23.59 20.54 -31.33
N TRP A 329 -22.47 20.56 -30.61
CA TRP A 329 -21.90 21.77 -29.98
C TRP A 329 -20.39 21.64 -29.78
N PRO A 330 -19.64 22.74 -29.62
CA PRO A 330 -18.19 22.69 -29.44
C PRO A 330 -17.77 22.09 -28.10
N TYR A 331 -16.60 21.46 -28.07
CA TYR A 331 -15.91 21.00 -26.87
C TYR A 331 -15.69 22.13 -25.84
N GLY A 332 -15.64 21.75 -24.57
CA GLY A 332 -15.51 22.68 -23.45
C GLY A 332 -16.82 23.40 -23.09
N MET A 333 -17.97 22.88 -23.51
CA MET A 333 -19.29 23.44 -23.15
C MET A 333 -20.25 22.31 -22.86
N THR A 334 -21.10 22.47 -21.85
CA THR A 334 -22.26 21.57 -21.73
C THR A 334 -23.30 21.89 -22.79
N TYR A 335 -24.24 20.96 -23.01
CA TYR A 335 -25.44 21.23 -23.81
C TYR A 335 -26.17 22.51 -23.36
N ALA A 336 -26.32 22.70 -22.05
CA ALA A 336 -27.02 23.86 -21.49
C ALA A 336 -26.26 25.17 -21.80
N ASP A 337 -24.93 25.17 -21.69
CA ASP A 337 -24.09 26.32 -22.03
C ASP A 337 -24.21 26.66 -23.52
N ALA A 338 -24.14 25.65 -24.39
CA ALA A 338 -24.25 25.82 -25.83
C ALA A 338 -25.64 26.33 -26.26
N TYR A 339 -26.69 25.90 -25.56
CA TYR A 339 -28.07 26.36 -25.77
C TYR A 339 -28.28 27.82 -25.34
N ASN A 340 -27.66 28.23 -24.24
CA ASN A 340 -27.79 29.56 -23.64
C ASN A 340 -26.78 30.59 -24.18
N ALA A 341 -25.74 30.15 -24.89
CA ALA A 341 -24.72 31.03 -25.47
C ALA A 341 -25.31 32.10 -26.42
N VAL A 342 -24.66 33.27 -26.48
CA VAL A 342 -25.01 34.36 -27.40
C VAL A 342 -23.79 34.72 -28.26
N PRO A 343 -23.80 34.44 -29.59
CA PRO A 343 -24.84 33.71 -30.32
C PRO A 343 -24.94 32.23 -29.91
N ARG A 344 -26.10 31.60 -30.13
CA ARG A 344 -26.32 30.17 -29.83
C ARG A 344 -25.29 29.32 -30.54
N LYS A 345 -24.65 28.41 -29.80
CA LYS A 345 -23.62 27.49 -30.31
C LYS A 345 -24.13 26.07 -30.51
N LEU A 346 -25.29 25.73 -29.95
CA LEU A 346 -25.98 24.46 -30.16
C LEU A 346 -26.62 24.39 -31.56
N ARG A 347 -26.37 23.30 -32.27
CA ARG A 347 -26.96 22.98 -33.59
C ARG A 347 -27.94 21.81 -33.47
N PHE A 348 -29.08 21.93 -34.15
CA PHE A 348 -30.07 20.85 -34.30
C PHE A 348 -29.96 20.30 -35.72
N LEU A 349 -29.59 19.03 -35.84
CA LEU A 349 -29.40 18.29 -37.08
C LEU A 349 -30.43 17.15 -37.15
N LEU A 350 -30.71 16.67 -38.37
CA LEU A 350 -31.55 15.49 -38.62
C LEU A 350 -32.88 15.46 -37.83
N PRO A 351 -33.81 16.40 -38.07
CA PRO A 351 -35.05 16.48 -37.30
C PRO A 351 -36.03 15.35 -37.66
N PHE A 352 -36.62 14.77 -36.63
CA PHE A 352 -37.83 13.96 -36.69
C PHE A 352 -38.87 14.52 -35.69
N LYS A 353 -40.15 14.51 -36.08
CA LYS A 353 -41.27 14.86 -35.21
C LYS A 353 -42.40 13.87 -35.42
N GLY A 354 -42.82 13.16 -34.38
CA GLY A 354 -43.84 12.14 -34.55
C GLY A 354 -44.10 11.29 -33.31
N SER A 355 -44.79 10.18 -33.50
CA SER A 355 -45.04 9.16 -32.48
C SER A 355 -43.94 8.09 -32.47
N SER A 356 -43.87 7.34 -31.37
CA SER A 356 -43.02 6.16 -31.26
C SER A 356 -43.46 5.04 -32.23
N PRO A 357 -42.54 4.29 -32.86
CA PRO A 357 -41.10 4.54 -32.88
C PRO A 357 -40.74 5.70 -33.84
N GLY A 358 -39.80 6.53 -33.41
CA GLY A 358 -39.22 7.60 -34.23
C GLY A 358 -37.89 7.16 -34.83
N GLU A 359 -37.57 7.64 -36.03
CA GLU A 359 -36.32 7.29 -36.71
C GLU A 359 -35.73 8.52 -37.40
N MET A 360 -34.41 8.71 -37.24
CA MET A 360 -33.65 9.72 -37.95
C MET A 360 -32.47 9.07 -38.67
N ASN A 361 -32.24 9.50 -39.91
CA ASN A 361 -31.13 9.04 -40.72
C ASN A 361 -30.64 10.20 -41.60
N GLY A 362 -29.33 10.35 -41.70
CA GLY A 362 -28.75 11.25 -42.68
C GLY A 362 -27.24 11.32 -42.61
N TYR A 363 -26.69 11.89 -43.67
CA TYR A 363 -25.26 12.12 -43.77
C TYR A 363 -24.84 13.28 -42.85
N VAL A 364 -23.87 13.01 -41.99
CA VAL A 364 -23.30 13.99 -41.05
C VAL A 364 -21.79 13.99 -41.23
N SER A 365 -21.22 15.17 -41.44
CA SER A 365 -19.77 15.32 -41.34
C SER A 365 -19.42 15.78 -39.94
N GLY A 366 -18.84 14.88 -39.15
CA GLY A 366 -18.19 15.22 -37.90
C GLY A 366 -17.15 16.35 -38.06
N GLU A 367 -17.13 17.27 -37.10
CA GLU A 367 -16.17 18.35 -36.98
C GLU A 367 -15.25 18.08 -35.77
N ALA A 368 -13.94 18.29 -35.96
CA ALA A 368 -13.00 18.16 -34.85
C ALA A 368 -13.31 19.19 -33.76
N GLY A 369 -13.29 18.76 -32.49
CA GLY A 369 -13.63 19.62 -31.35
C GLY A 369 -15.13 19.85 -31.17
N TYR A 370 -15.99 18.97 -31.68
CA TYR A 370 -17.43 19.01 -31.47
C TYR A 370 -17.97 17.69 -30.90
N CYS A 371 -18.94 17.84 -30.02
CA CYS A 371 -19.75 16.74 -29.51
C CYS A 371 -21.02 16.60 -30.36
N TYR A 372 -21.54 15.38 -30.39
CA TYR A 372 -22.76 15.00 -31.06
C TYR A 372 -23.59 14.11 -30.14
N MET A 373 -24.90 14.28 -30.13
CA MET A 373 -25.75 13.49 -29.25
C MET A 373 -27.17 13.38 -29.81
N PRO A 374 -27.75 12.17 -29.95
CA PRO A 374 -29.18 12.03 -30.19
C PRO A 374 -29.97 12.69 -29.05
N PHE A 375 -31.06 13.36 -29.34
CA PHE A 375 -31.84 14.06 -28.32
C PHE A 375 -33.31 13.86 -28.57
N LEU A 376 -34.01 13.29 -27.58
CA LEU A 376 -35.45 13.03 -27.65
C LEU A 376 -36.18 13.89 -26.62
N GLN A 377 -37.17 14.65 -27.07
CA GLN A 377 -37.97 15.55 -26.23
C GLN A 377 -39.46 15.40 -26.47
N SER A 378 -40.26 15.31 -25.41
CA SER A 378 -41.72 15.33 -25.50
C SER A 378 -42.23 16.63 -26.12
N THR A 379 -43.17 16.52 -27.06
CA THR A 379 -43.88 17.67 -27.64
C THR A 379 -44.93 18.28 -26.71
N THR A 380 -45.13 17.66 -25.54
CA THR A 380 -46.09 18.09 -24.52
C THR A 380 -45.41 18.16 -23.16
N ASP A 381 -46.16 18.56 -22.15
CA ASP A 381 -45.70 18.49 -20.76
C ASP A 381 -45.74 17.08 -20.14
N ALA A 382 -46.14 16.05 -20.89
CA ALA A 382 -46.11 14.67 -20.41
C ALA A 382 -44.73 14.01 -20.64
N ASN A 383 -44.38 13.06 -19.79
CA ASN A 383 -43.10 12.36 -19.83
C ASN A 383 -43.04 11.30 -20.94
N LEU A 384 -41.82 10.96 -21.36
CA LEU A 384 -41.56 9.80 -22.21
C LEU A 384 -41.06 8.66 -21.33
N LEU A 385 -41.65 7.48 -21.46
CA LEU A 385 -41.41 6.30 -20.65
C LEU A 385 -40.79 5.19 -21.50
N ASP A 386 -40.01 4.28 -20.90
CA ASP A 386 -39.39 3.13 -21.57
C ASP A 386 -38.70 3.52 -22.89
N VAL A 387 -37.82 4.51 -22.80
CA VAL A 387 -37.09 5.06 -23.93
C VAL A 387 -35.91 4.15 -24.26
N VAL A 388 -35.80 3.74 -25.52
CA VAL A 388 -34.63 3.06 -26.07
C VAL A 388 -34.20 3.78 -27.34
N LEU A 389 -32.95 4.24 -27.36
CA LEU A 389 -32.30 4.94 -28.47
C LEU A 389 -31.19 4.06 -29.03
N SER A 390 -31.46 3.34 -30.12
CA SER A 390 -30.46 2.58 -30.85
C SER A 390 -29.79 3.46 -31.89
N CYS A 391 -28.47 3.53 -31.89
CA CYS A 391 -27.71 4.41 -32.77
C CYS A 391 -26.69 3.61 -33.60
N ARG A 392 -26.43 4.10 -34.83
CA ARG A 392 -25.40 3.58 -35.71
C ARG A 392 -24.63 4.71 -36.36
N VAL A 393 -23.31 4.65 -36.24
CA VAL A 393 -22.37 5.52 -36.96
C VAL A 393 -21.62 4.68 -37.97
N THR A 394 -21.83 4.92 -39.27
CA THR A 394 -21.15 4.12 -40.31
C THR A 394 -19.70 4.54 -40.49
N SER A 395 -18.87 3.64 -40.99
CA SER A 395 -17.47 3.97 -41.33
C SER A 395 -16.66 4.57 -40.18
N TYR A 396 -16.99 4.20 -38.94
CA TYR A 396 -16.27 4.63 -37.74
C TYR A 396 -14.77 4.26 -37.86
N PRO A 397 -13.84 5.17 -37.56
CA PRO A 397 -12.42 5.00 -37.90
C PRO A 397 -11.82 3.74 -37.26
N ALA A 398 -10.85 3.14 -37.95
CA ALA A 398 -10.01 2.09 -37.36
C ALA A 398 -9.19 2.65 -36.19
N SER A 399 -8.80 1.78 -35.25
CA SER A 399 -7.87 2.20 -34.20
C SER A 399 -6.48 2.46 -34.79
N PRO A 400 -5.82 3.59 -34.48
CA PRO A 400 -4.48 3.89 -35.00
C PRO A 400 -3.39 2.89 -34.58
N ASP A 401 -3.59 2.17 -33.49
CA ASP A 401 -2.68 1.16 -32.92
C ASP A 401 -2.96 -0.27 -33.41
N ALA A 402 -3.92 -0.43 -34.33
CA ALA A 402 -4.43 -1.70 -34.86
C ALA A 402 -5.07 -2.64 -33.81
N PHE A 403 -5.34 -2.18 -32.59
CA PHE A 403 -6.19 -2.92 -31.66
C PHE A 403 -7.67 -2.83 -32.06
N ASN A 404 -8.46 -3.74 -31.51
CA ASN A 404 -9.91 -3.65 -31.56
C ASN A 404 -10.37 -2.33 -30.93
N LYS A 405 -11.35 -1.68 -31.58
CA LYS A 405 -11.99 -0.48 -31.01
C LYS A 405 -12.72 -0.88 -29.72
N PHE A 406 -12.69 0.02 -28.73
CA PHE A 406 -13.38 -0.17 -27.44
C PHE A 406 -12.95 -1.42 -26.65
N ARG A 407 -11.75 -1.94 -26.94
CA ARG A 407 -11.08 -2.94 -26.11
C ARG A 407 -10.87 -2.36 -24.70
N GLY A 408 -10.99 -3.18 -23.67
CA GLY A 408 -10.59 -2.89 -22.30
C GLY A 408 -9.08 -2.98 -22.08
N VAL A 409 -8.64 -2.66 -20.85
CA VAL A 409 -7.22 -2.42 -20.56
C VAL A 409 -6.45 -3.74 -20.61
N ALA A 410 -6.98 -4.77 -19.93
CA ALA A 410 -6.39 -6.09 -19.82
C ALA A 410 -7.32 -7.18 -20.41
N PRO A 411 -7.49 -7.24 -21.76
CA PRO A 411 -8.47 -8.10 -22.42
C PRO A 411 -8.15 -9.60 -22.31
N GLU A 412 -6.92 -10.00 -22.00
CA GLU A 412 -6.55 -11.42 -21.85
C GLU A 412 -6.81 -11.94 -20.44
N CYS A 413 -7.11 -11.05 -19.48
CA CYS A 413 -7.57 -11.44 -18.16
C CYS A 413 -8.93 -12.13 -18.21
N ARG A 414 -9.23 -12.89 -17.16
CA ARG A 414 -10.55 -13.47 -16.92
C ARG A 414 -11.39 -12.57 -16.02
N TRP A 415 -12.67 -12.87 -15.89
CA TRP A 415 -13.56 -12.10 -15.04
C TRP A 415 -14.40 -12.97 -14.10
N ALA A 416 -14.70 -12.42 -12.93
CA ALA A 416 -15.67 -12.95 -11.99
C ALA A 416 -16.75 -11.89 -11.74
N GLY A 417 -18.02 -12.28 -11.72
CA GLY A 417 -19.13 -11.33 -11.51
C GLY A 417 -19.83 -11.56 -10.18
N ALA A 418 -20.10 -10.49 -9.44
CA ALA A 418 -20.96 -10.49 -8.27
C ALA A 418 -22.05 -9.42 -8.45
N LYS A 419 -23.26 -9.87 -8.74
CA LYS A 419 -24.43 -8.98 -8.80
C LYS A 419 -24.86 -8.59 -7.38
N VAL A 420 -24.90 -7.30 -7.10
CA VAL A 420 -25.32 -6.74 -5.80
C VAL A 420 -26.50 -5.78 -5.92
N ALA A 421 -27.14 -5.73 -7.09
CA ALA A 421 -28.24 -4.83 -7.37
C ALA A 421 -29.48 -5.64 -7.76
N ARG A 422 -30.67 -5.20 -7.34
CA ARG A 422 -31.92 -5.80 -7.85
C ARG A 422 -32.31 -5.25 -9.22
N ARG A 423 -33.25 -5.92 -9.88
CA ARG A 423 -33.96 -5.44 -11.06
C ARG A 423 -35.06 -4.43 -10.74
N ASP A 424 -35.59 -4.40 -9.52
CA ASP A 424 -36.67 -3.49 -9.14
C ASP A 424 -36.15 -2.17 -8.54
N TRP A 425 -36.83 -1.10 -8.92
CA TRP A 425 -36.52 0.26 -8.52
C TRP A 425 -37.50 0.66 -7.42
N THR A 426 -37.03 0.77 -6.17
CA THR A 426 -37.86 1.23 -5.05
C THR A 426 -37.53 2.67 -4.68
N TRP A 427 -38.55 3.52 -4.62
CA TRP A 427 -38.39 4.91 -4.20
C TRP A 427 -38.07 4.99 -2.69
N PRO A 428 -37.16 5.89 -2.27
CA PRO A 428 -36.55 6.97 -3.04
C PRO A 428 -35.27 6.55 -3.74
N GLY A 429 -35.29 6.51 -5.08
CA GLY A 429 -34.11 6.93 -5.83
C GLY A 429 -33.05 5.88 -6.18
N ILE A 430 -33.14 4.65 -5.68
CA ILE A 430 -31.97 3.78 -5.58
C ILE A 430 -32.25 2.48 -6.35
N VAL A 431 -31.35 2.10 -7.26
CA VAL A 431 -31.21 0.69 -7.64
C VAL A 431 -31.01 -0.02 -6.32
N SER A 432 -31.95 -0.86 -5.89
CA SER A 432 -31.86 -1.46 -4.56
C SER A 432 -30.51 -2.18 -4.47
N ILE A 433 -29.59 -1.58 -3.72
CA ILE A 433 -28.23 -2.05 -3.43
C ILE A 433 -28.02 -1.72 -1.96
N THR A 434 -27.54 -2.70 -1.22
CA THR A 434 -27.20 -2.54 0.20
C THR A 434 -25.73 -2.87 0.40
N ASP A 435 -25.13 -2.23 1.39
CA ASP A 435 -23.78 -2.54 1.85
C ASP A 435 -23.62 -4.03 2.19
N TRP A 436 -24.65 -4.65 2.79
CA TRP A 436 -24.70 -6.09 3.08
C TRP A 436 -24.40 -6.99 1.88
N TRP A 437 -24.91 -6.65 0.69
CA TRP A 437 -24.67 -7.46 -0.51
C TRP A 437 -23.26 -7.30 -1.06
N VAL A 438 -22.70 -6.09 -0.94
CA VAL A 438 -21.28 -5.83 -1.25
C VAL A 438 -20.38 -6.61 -0.32
N TYR A 439 -20.69 -6.67 0.98
CA TYR A 439 -19.93 -7.44 1.98
C TYR A 439 -19.89 -8.93 1.62
N ARG A 440 -21.05 -9.49 1.28
CA ARG A 440 -21.18 -10.88 0.84
C ARG A 440 -20.44 -11.13 -0.47
N ALA A 441 -20.37 -10.15 -1.37
CA ALA A 441 -19.64 -10.26 -2.63
C ALA A 441 -18.12 -10.27 -2.39
N ILE A 442 -17.60 -9.33 -1.58
CA ILE A 442 -16.20 -9.30 -1.17
C ILE A 442 -15.82 -10.61 -0.49
N GLU A 443 -16.65 -11.09 0.45
CA GLU A 443 -16.40 -12.34 1.15
C GLU A 443 -16.37 -13.56 0.22
N ASP A 444 -17.28 -13.61 -0.75
CA ASP A 444 -17.32 -14.69 -1.74
C ASP A 444 -16.07 -14.71 -2.61
N PHE A 445 -15.62 -13.53 -3.06
CA PHE A 445 -14.38 -13.41 -3.81
C PHE A 445 -13.16 -13.75 -2.97
N ILE A 446 -13.09 -13.35 -1.69
CA ILE A 446 -12.02 -13.78 -0.79
C ILE A 446 -12.01 -15.30 -0.65
N GLN A 447 -13.14 -15.94 -0.38
CA GLN A 447 -13.20 -17.39 -0.19
C GLN A 447 -12.78 -18.17 -1.43
N ASN A 448 -13.01 -17.62 -2.62
CA ASN A 448 -12.74 -18.30 -3.88
C ASN A 448 -11.52 -17.78 -4.65
N ARG A 449 -10.79 -16.80 -4.09
CA ARG A 449 -9.69 -16.09 -4.76
C ARG A 449 -8.63 -16.98 -5.38
N ARG A 450 -8.22 -18.03 -4.67
CA ARG A 450 -7.21 -19.00 -5.16
C ARG A 450 -7.75 -19.91 -6.25
N THR A 451 -9.00 -20.35 -6.11
CA THR A 451 -9.66 -21.26 -7.05
C THR A 451 -9.83 -20.62 -8.42
N TYR A 452 -10.21 -19.34 -8.43
CA TYR A 452 -10.53 -18.62 -9.65
C TYR A 452 -9.46 -17.58 -10.05
N GLY A 453 -8.38 -17.45 -9.29
CA GLY A 453 -7.32 -16.48 -9.56
C GLY A 453 -7.78 -15.02 -9.43
N ILE A 454 -8.70 -14.72 -8.51
CA ILE A 454 -9.23 -13.35 -8.30
C ILE A 454 -8.16 -12.51 -7.60
N LYS A 455 -7.45 -11.69 -8.36
CA LYS A 455 -6.33 -10.86 -7.86
C LYS A 455 -6.68 -9.38 -7.83
N VAL A 456 -7.72 -8.97 -8.56
CA VAL A 456 -8.22 -7.59 -8.59
C VAL A 456 -9.74 -7.62 -8.39
N ILE A 457 -10.30 -6.68 -7.65
CA ILE A 457 -11.73 -6.42 -7.55
C ILE A 457 -11.98 -4.95 -7.85
N ASN A 458 -12.98 -4.67 -8.69
CA ASN A 458 -13.52 -3.34 -8.88
C ASN A 458 -14.90 -3.20 -8.22
N ILE A 459 -15.09 -2.10 -7.50
CA ILE A 459 -16.37 -1.71 -6.90
C ILE A 459 -16.68 -0.27 -7.35
N SER A 460 -17.65 -0.12 -8.25
CA SER A 460 -18.06 1.16 -8.81
C SER A 460 -19.37 1.65 -8.16
N LEU A 461 -19.38 1.70 -6.83
CA LEU A 461 -20.55 1.96 -5.98
C LEU A 461 -20.18 2.86 -4.79
N GLY A 462 -21.14 3.56 -4.21
CA GLY A 462 -20.93 4.32 -2.97
C GLY A 462 -22.21 4.78 -2.28
N ASN A 463 -22.07 5.28 -1.06
CA ASN A 463 -23.15 5.91 -0.31
C ASN A 463 -23.08 7.44 -0.50
N PRO A 464 -24.10 8.09 -1.07
CA PRO A 464 -24.06 9.54 -1.28
C PRO A 464 -24.24 10.36 0.03
N TYR A 465 -24.70 9.74 1.12
CA TYR A 465 -25.18 10.45 2.32
C TYR A 465 -24.29 10.29 3.56
N GLN A 466 -23.40 9.29 3.64
CA GLN A 466 -22.62 9.02 4.84
C GLN A 466 -21.11 9.14 4.62
N VAL A 467 -20.42 9.83 5.52
CA VAL A 467 -18.96 9.94 5.53
C VAL A 467 -18.38 8.80 6.37
N GLY A 468 -17.45 8.01 5.81
CA GLY A 468 -16.58 7.12 6.58
C GLY A 468 -17.29 5.99 7.34
N ASP A 469 -18.05 5.12 6.65
CA ASP A 469 -18.55 3.88 7.26
C ASP A 469 -17.36 2.93 7.53
N THR A 470 -16.85 2.99 8.76
CA THR A 470 -15.65 2.30 9.22
C THR A 470 -15.73 0.78 9.01
N LEU A 471 -16.94 0.20 9.06
CA LEU A 471 -17.10 -1.24 8.86
C LEU A 471 -16.76 -1.67 7.44
N VAL A 472 -17.27 -0.96 6.45
CA VAL A 472 -17.01 -1.31 5.06
C VAL A 472 -15.52 -1.09 4.74
N VAL A 473 -14.91 -0.03 5.30
CA VAL A 473 -13.47 0.24 5.20
C VAL A 473 -12.66 -0.98 5.64
N ASP A 474 -13.02 -1.56 6.78
CA ASP A 474 -12.35 -2.75 7.32
C ASP A 474 -12.48 -3.96 6.39
N GLN A 475 -13.65 -4.17 5.79
CA GLN A 475 -13.86 -5.28 4.87
C GLN A 475 -13.10 -5.13 3.56
N VAL A 476 -13.04 -3.91 3.02
CA VAL A 476 -12.24 -3.59 1.82
C VAL A 476 -10.75 -3.81 2.11
N ASN A 477 -10.24 -3.31 3.23
CA ASN A 477 -8.86 -3.54 3.63
C ASN A 477 -8.59 -5.02 3.93
N THR A 478 -9.58 -5.77 4.43
CA THR A 478 -9.50 -7.23 4.62
C THR A 478 -9.35 -7.97 3.30
N ALA A 479 -10.00 -7.52 2.23
CA ALA A 479 -9.77 -8.07 0.89
C ALA A 479 -8.31 -7.87 0.44
N ALA A 480 -7.74 -6.70 0.70
CA ALA A 480 -6.32 -6.44 0.45
C ALA A 480 -5.40 -7.36 1.26
N ASN A 481 -5.68 -7.58 2.56
CA ASN A 481 -4.94 -8.55 3.39
C ASN A 481 -5.00 -9.98 2.84
N ASN A 482 -6.03 -10.30 2.07
CA ASN A 482 -6.21 -11.59 1.41
C ASN A 482 -5.57 -11.64 0.01
N GLY A 483 -4.67 -10.71 -0.33
CA GLY A 483 -3.93 -10.70 -1.58
C GLY A 483 -4.76 -10.24 -2.78
N ILE A 484 -5.71 -9.32 -2.58
CA ILE A 484 -6.55 -8.77 -3.65
C ILE A 484 -6.34 -7.26 -3.77
N VAL A 485 -6.00 -6.78 -4.97
CA VAL A 485 -6.02 -5.33 -5.28
C VAL A 485 -7.47 -4.88 -5.39
N VAL A 486 -7.86 -3.84 -4.66
CA VAL A 486 -9.24 -3.30 -4.72
C VAL A 486 -9.22 -1.91 -5.33
N THR A 487 -10.04 -1.68 -6.35
CA THR A 487 -10.27 -0.37 -6.97
C THR A 487 -11.68 0.13 -6.69
N LEU A 488 -11.80 1.41 -6.33
CA LEU A 488 -13.04 2.06 -5.93
C LEU A 488 -13.25 3.34 -6.75
N SER A 489 -14.49 3.63 -7.14
CA SER A 489 -14.88 4.94 -7.67
C SER A 489 -14.80 6.02 -6.57
N ALA A 490 -14.31 7.22 -6.89
CA ALA A 490 -14.25 8.31 -5.89
C ALA A 490 -15.63 8.92 -5.57
N GLY A 491 -16.61 8.81 -6.47
CA GLY A 491 -17.92 9.45 -6.38
C GLY A 491 -18.10 10.65 -7.31
N ASN A 492 -19.36 11.03 -7.53
CA ASN A 492 -19.75 12.02 -8.54
C ASN A 492 -20.38 13.32 -7.95
N LYS A 493 -19.98 13.71 -6.73
CA LYS A 493 -20.55 14.87 -6.02
C LYS A 493 -19.75 16.16 -6.16
N GLY A 494 -18.75 16.19 -7.03
CA GLY A 494 -17.87 17.35 -7.25
C GLY A 494 -18.58 18.65 -7.71
N ARG A 495 -19.83 18.58 -8.17
CA ARG A 495 -20.65 19.72 -8.63
C ARG A 495 -21.58 20.29 -7.56
N GLU A 496 -21.64 19.70 -6.37
CA GLU A 496 -22.55 20.15 -5.32
C GLU A 496 -22.25 21.60 -4.89
N GLU A 497 -23.30 22.37 -4.58
CA GLU A 497 -23.16 23.80 -4.27
C GLU A 497 -22.33 24.00 -3.00
N GLN A 498 -22.58 23.20 -1.97
CA GLN A 498 -21.85 23.27 -0.70
C GLN A 498 -20.49 22.57 -0.82
N HIS A 499 -19.44 23.22 -0.33
CA HIS A 499 -18.08 22.70 -0.41
C HIS A 499 -17.92 21.32 0.26
N ALA A 500 -18.53 21.11 1.42
CA ALA A 500 -18.48 19.83 2.15
C ALA A 500 -19.21 18.68 1.43
N ASP A 501 -20.19 18.99 0.58
CA ASP A 501 -20.93 17.99 -0.18
C ASP A 501 -20.16 17.42 -1.37
N ARG A 502 -19.05 18.07 -1.75
CA ARG A 502 -18.15 17.62 -2.81
C ARG A 502 -17.19 16.52 -2.36
N ALA A 503 -17.15 16.22 -1.06
CA ALA A 503 -16.19 15.29 -0.50
C ALA A 503 -16.38 13.86 -1.06
N ILE A 504 -15.29 13.11 -1.14
CA ILE A 504 -15.32 11.65 -1.11
C ILE A 504 -15.99 11.25 0.20
N ARG A 505 -16.77 10.17 0.17
CA ARG A 505 -17.58 9.70 1.29
C ARG A 505 -17.33 8.21 1.51
N ASP A 506 -17.98 7.64 2.52
CA ASP A 506 -18.07 6.20 2.74
C ASP A 506 -16.73 5.42 2.80
N PHE A 507 -16.76 4.17 2.35
CA PHE A 507 -15.68 3.20 2.35
C PHE A 507 -14.57 3.47 1.33
N LYS A 508 -14.77 4.46 0.46
CA LYS A 508 -13.76 4.93 -0.47
C LYS A 508 -12.51 5.47 0.20
N TYR A 509 -12.52 5.67 1.52
CA TYR A 509 -11.33 6.00 2.31
C TYR A 509 -10.42 4.81 2.66
N ALA A 510 -10.83 3.57 2.37
CA ALA A 510 -10.06 2.39 2.72
C ALA A 510 -8.58 2.50 2.30
N ALA A 511 -7.70 2.42 3.31
CA ALA A 511 -6.29 2.74 3.18
C ALA A 511 -5.59 1.92 2.09
N LYS A 512 -5.91 0.64 1.97
CA LYS A 512 -5.24 -0.31 1.06
C LYS A 512 -5.88 -0.39 -0.32
N ALA A 513 -7.07 0.21 -0.50
CA ALA A 513 -7.71 0.31 -1.80
C ALA A 513 -7.16 1.47 -2.62
N ILE A 514 -7.39 1.42 -3.93
CA ILE A 514 -7.09 2.49 -4.89
C ILE A 514 -8.39 3.21 -5.24
N THR A 515 -8.55 4.44 -4.75
CA THR A 515 -9.74 5.26 -4.99
C THR A 515 -9.50 6.20 -6.17
N VAL A 516 -10.38 6.15 -7.17
CA VAL A 516 -10.11 6.67 -8.50
C VAL A 516 -11.07 7.81 -8.85
N GLY A 517 -10.53 9.01 -9.06
CA GLY A 517 -11.26 10.14 -9.63
C GLY A 517 -11.32 10.09 -11.16
N ALA A 518 -12.10 10.99 -11.75
CA ALA A 518 -12.38 10.97 -13.19
C ALA A 518 -11.71 12.12 -13.94
N SER A 519 -11.17 11.82 -15.12
CA SER A 519 -10.69 12.82 -16.08
C SER A 519 -11.52 12.82 -17.39
N ASN A 520 -11.47 13.95 -18.10
CA ASN A 520 -12.09 14.11 -19.41
C ASN A 520 -11.10 13.86 -20.57
N ASP A 521 -11.55 14.13 -21.79
CA ASP A 521 -10.82 14.01 -23.06
C ASP A 521 -9.43 14.62 -23.08
N ASN A 522 -9.22 15.68 -22.30
CA ASN A 522 -7.97 16.44 -22.24
C ASN A 522 -7.14 16.10 -21.01
N ASN A 523 -7.46 15.00 -20.33
CA ASN A 523 -6.92 14.60 -19.04
C ASN A 523 -7.21 15.59 -17.90
N ALA A 524 -8.08 16.59 -18.07
CA ALA A 524 -8.44 17.48 -16.98
C ALA A 524 -9.40 16.78 -16.01
N LEU A 525 -9.30 17.10 -14.72
CA LEU A 525 -10.21 16.60 -13.70
C LEU A 525 -11.67 16.94 -14.04
N ALA A 526 -12.53 15.93 -14.04
CA ALA A 526 -13.94 16.07 -14.32
C ALA A 526 -14.67 16.81 -13.18
N ALA A 527 -15.65 17.63 -13.54
CA ALA A 527 -16.35 18.52 -12.62
C ALA A 527 -17.23 17.75 -11.64
N TYR A 528 -17.68 16.55 -12.00
CA TYR A 528 -18.44 15.68 -11.10
C TYR A 528 -17.53 14.90 -10.14
N SER A 529 -16.22 14.76 -10.42
CA SER A 529 -15.35 13.94 -9.55
C SER A 529 -15.33 14.50 -8.12
N SER A 530 -15.69 13.65 -7.15
CA SER A 530 -15.62 13.96 -5.72
C SER A 530 -14.18 14.19 -5.25
N LEU A 531 -14.03 14.95 -4.16
CA LEU A 531 -12.77 15.53 -3.70
C LEU A 531 -12.34 15.03 -2.32
N GLY A 532 -11.04 14.92 -2.09
CA GLY A 532 -10.37 14.53 -0.85
C GLY A 532 -10.43 15.53 0.29
N LEU A 533 -11.62 16.00 0.67
CA LEU A 533 -11.73 17.13 1.62
C LEU A 533 -11.65 16.72 3.09
N THR A 534 -11.69 15.42 3.38
CA THR A 534 -11.69 14.85 4.73
C THR A 534 -10.37 14.14 5.00
N ALA A 535 -9.77 14.39 6.17
CA ALA A 535 -8.60 13.65 6.64
C ALA A 535 -8.99 12.22 7.08
N PRO A 536 -8.09 11.23 6.96
CA PRO A 536 -8.37 9.87 7.42
C PRO A 536 -8.68 9.86 8.92
N ALA A 537 -9.75 9.16 9.31
CA ALA A 537 -10.21 9.11 10.69
C ALA A 537 -9.35 8.18 11.59
N ASN A 538 -8.70 7.18 11.00
CA ASN A 538 -7.89 6.18 11.69
C ASN A 538 -6.89 5.50 10.74
N GLN A 539 -6.10 4.54 11.23
CA GLN A 539 -5.07 3.83 10.46
C GLN A 539 -5.60 2.92 9.33
N ASN A 540 -6.90 2.62 9.31
CA ASN A 540 -7.55 1.85 8.25
C ASN A 540 -8.01 2.76 7.09
N GLU A 541 -7.85 4.08 7.23
CA GLU A 541 -8.14 5.06 6.19
C GLU A 541 -6.85 5.74 5.69
N ASP A 542 -6.90 6.28 4.47
CA ASP A 542 -5.83 7.11 3.89
C ASP A 542 -6.44 8.35 3.22
N TYR A 543 -5.64 9.39 2.99
CA TYR A 543 -6.04 10.54 2.19
C TYR A 543 -6.40 10.11 0.77
N LYS A 544 -7.48 10.64 0.19
CA LYS A 544 -8.03 10.24 -1.13
C LYS A 544 -8.27 11.46 -2.03
N PRO A 545 -8.48 11.31 -3.37
CA PRO A 545 -8.32 10.09 -4.15
C PRO A 545 -6.84 9.66 -4.22
N ASP A 546 -6.58 8.44 -4.66
CA ASP A 546 -5.20 7.97 -4.89
C ASP A 546 -4.69 8.42 -6.26
N VAL A 547 -5.52 8.32 -7.30
CA VAL A 547 -5.21 8.68 -8.68
C VAL A 547 -6.47 9.11 -9.42
N ILE A 548 -6.33 9.63 -10.64
CA ILE A 548 -7.43 9.79 -11.58
C ILE A 548 -7.21 8.97 -12.86
N ALA A 549 -8.30 8.63 -13.54
CA ALA A 549 -8.27 7.92 -14.82
C ALA A 549 -9.44 8.39 -15.72
N PRO A 550 -9.41 8.09 -17.04
CA PRO A 550 -10.47 8.50 -17.95
C PRO A 550 -11.86 8.06 -17.47
N GLY A 551 -12.72 9.03 -17.17
CA GLY A 551 -14.09 8.79 -16.70
C GLY A 551 -15.14 9.50 -17.54
N GLY A 552 -14.73 10.43 -18.40
CA GLY A 552 -15.61 11.10 -19.36
C GLY A 552 -16.23 12.41 -18.89
N SER A 553 -16.95 13.09 -19.77
CA SER A 553 -17.43 14.45 -19.53
C SER A 553 -18.61 14.91 -20.38
N ASP A 554 -19.49 15.71 -19.78
CA ASP A 554 -20.57 16.44 -20.45
C ASP A 554 -20.07 17.64 -21.28
N TYR A 555 -18.89 18.16 -20.94
CA TYR A 555 -18.25 19.28 -21.66
C TYR A 555 -17.58 18.81 -22.95
N TYR A 556 -17.31 17.52 -23.00
CA TYR A 556 -16.63 16.85 -24.09
C TYR A 556 -17.39 15.57 -24.39
N THR A 557 -16.73 14.45 -24.22
CA THR A 557 -17.23 13.14 -24.53
C THR A 557 -16.86 12.25 -23.31
N GLY A 558 -17.42 11.06 -23.16
CA GLY A 558 -17.12 10.08 -22.09
C GLY A 558 -16.61 8.72 -22.51
N ILE A 559 -17.18 7.62 -22.02
CA ILE A 559 -16.64 6.27 -22.22
C ILE A 559 -17.62 5.37 -22.97
N ILE A 560 -17.18 4.88 -24.14
CA ILE A 560 -17.86 3.78 -24.86
C ILE A 560 -17.31 2.48 -24.31
N SER A 561 -18.20 1.62 -23.83
CA SER A 561 -17.87 0.26 -23.42
C SER A 561 -19.09 -0.64 -23.63
N VAL A 562 -18.91 -1.92 -23.37
CA VAL A 562 -19.88 -3.01 -23.60
C VAL A 562 -21.26 -2.61 -23.08
N ASP A 563 -22.28 -2.76 -23.92
CA ASP A 563 -23.67 -2.77 -23.45
C ASP A 563 -24.08 -4.20 -23.06
N SER A 564 -25.09 -4.32 -22.21
CA SER A 564 -25.63 -5.61 -21.82
C SER A 564 -26.50 -6.20 -22.93
N GLY A 565 -26.12 -7.38 -23.43
CA GLY A 565 -26.97 -8.20 -24.30
C GLY A 565 -28.12 -8.92 -23.56
N THR A 566 -28.23 -8.74 -22.24
CA THR A 566 -29.39 -9.24 -21.47
C THR A 566 -30.62 -8.39 -21.75
N SER A 567 -30.46 -7.08 -21.82
CA SER A 567 -31.56 -6.13 -21.95
C SER A 567 -31.06 -4.70 -22.12
N ASP A 568 -31.78 -3.90 -22.92
CA ASP A 568 -31.65 -2.44 -22.94
C ASP A 568 -32.40 -1.88 -21.72
N GLY A 569 -31.88 -2.14 -20.52
CA GLY A 569 -32.46 -1.78 -19.24
C GLY A 569 -33.46 -2.76 -18.62
N TYR A 570 -33.95 -2.42 -17.43
CA TYR A 570 -34.58 -3.38 -16.50
C TYR A 570 -35.61 -4.32 -17.12
N SER A 571 -36.57 -3.78 -17.90
CA SER A 571 -37.70 -4.55 -18.45
C SER A 571 -37.70 -4.69 -19.96
N THR A 572 -36.75 -4.07 -20.66
CA THR A 572 -36.80 -3.98 -22.13
C THR A 572 -35.85 -4.99 -22.74
N ALA A 573 -36.33 -5.83 -23.65
CA ALA A 573 -35.43 -6.73 -24.37
C ALA A 573 -34.39 -5.93 -25.15
N ASP A 574 -33.15 -6.42 -25.17
CA ASP A 574 -32.06 -5.86 -25.95
C ASP A 574 -32.49 -5.72 -27.43
N SER A 575 -32.43 -4.48 -27.92
CA SER A 575 -32.87 -4.10 -29.25
C SER A 575 -31.76 -4.15 -30.28
N GLN A 576 -30.49 -4.15 -29.86
CA GLN A 576 -29.30 -4.21 -30.70
C GLN A 576 -28.19 -5.05 -30.06
N PRO A 577 -28.24 -6.39 -30.19
CA PRO A 577 -27.25 -7.23 -29.53
C PRO A 577 -25.83 -7.00 -30.02
N ASN A 578 -24.88 -7.09 -29.09
CA ASN A 578 -23.45 -6.93 -29.32
C ASN A 578 -23.05 -5.49 -29.71
N ASP A 579 -23.69 -4.52 -29.09
CA ASP A 579 -23.38 -3.11 -29.25
C ASP A 579 -22.73 -2.54 -27.98
N TYR A 580 -22.64 -1.21 -27.92
CA TYR A 580 -21.93 -0.50 -26.87
C TYR A 580 -22.86 0.51 -26.19
N ALA A 581 -22.53 0.89 -24.96
CA ALA A 581 -23.22 1.93 -24.23
C ALA A 581 -22.26 3.08 -23.90
N VAL A 582 -22.89 4.20 -23.55
CA VAL A 582 -22.29 5.51 -23.40
C VAL A 582 -22.43 5.91 -21.94
N MET A 583 -21.34 5.93 -21.16
CA MET A 583 -21.39 6.31 -19.74
C MET A 583 -20.20 7.16 -19.32
N GLN A 584 -20.38 7.99 -18.28
CA GLN A 584 -19.31 8.75 -17.64
C GLN A 584 -19.38 8.59 -16.13
N GLY A 585 -18.41 9.11 -15.39
CA GLY A 585 -18.40 8.98 -13.94
C GLY A 585 -17.13 8.32 -13.46
N THR A 586 -16.90 8.45 -12.16
CA THR A 586 -15.79 7.75 -11.50
C THR A 586 -15.94 6.22 -11.57
N SER A 587 -17.17 5.72 -11.80
CA SER A 587 -17.44 4.31 -12.10
C SER A 587 -16.80 3.79 -13.38
N MET A 588 -16.49 4.65 -14.34
CA MET A 588 -15.77 4.28 -15.56
C MET A 588 -14.24 4.40 -15.39
N SER A 589 -13.80 5.27 -14.49
CA SER A 589 -12.38 5.45 -14.17
C SER A 589 -11.81 4.31 -13.32
N ALA A 590 -12.55 3.84 -12.32
CA ALA A 590 -12.11 2.75 -11.44
C ALA A 590 -11.77 1.43 -12.18
N PRO A 591 -12.60 0.90 -13.09
CA PRO A 591 -12.28 -0.33 -13.83
C PRO A 591 -11.10 -0.15 -14.80
N PHE A 592 -10.84 1.07 -15.27
CA PHE A 592 -9.63 1.35 -16.05
C PHE A 592 -8.39 1.06 -15.19
N VAL A 593 -8.35 1.57 -13.96
CA VAL A 593 -7.25 1.31 -13.00
C VAL A 593 -7.22 -0.17 -12.58
N ALA A 594 -8.36 -0.84 -12.48
CA ALA A 594 -8.41 -2.29 -12.21
C ALA A 594 -7.68 -3.09 -13.32
N GLY A 595 -7.90 -2.71 -14.58
CA GLY A 595 -7.17 -3.29 -15.69
C GLY A 595 -5.68 -2.92 -15.69
N CYS A 596 -5.31 -1.68 -15.33
CA CYS A 596 -3.90 -1.30 -15.16
C CYS A 596 -3.21 -2.12 -14.07
N ALA A 597 -3.89 -2.36 -12.94
CA ALA A 597 -3.40 -3.23 -11.87
C ALA A 597 -3.15 -4.65 -12.39
N ALA A 598 -4.06 -5.20 -13.21
CA ALA A 598 -3.87 -6.52 -13.82
C ALA A 598 -2.64 -6.57 -14.75
N LEU A 599 -2.32 -5.51 -15.47
CA LEU A 599 -1.10 -5.43 -16.30
C LEU A 599 0.18 -5.39 -15.45
N VAL A 600 0.18 -4.66 -14.33
CA VAL A 600 1.31 -4.67 -13.38
C VAL A 600 1.48 -6.06 -12.78
N ILE A 601 0.39 -6.74 -12.43
CA ILE A 601 0.43 -8.13 -11.92
C ILE A 601 0.98 -9.10 -12.97
N ASP A 602 0.61 -8.94 -14.25
CA ASP A 602 1.15 -9.71 -15.36
C ASP A 602 2.69 -9.52 -15.46
N ALA A 603 3.18 -8.27 -15.45
CA ALA A 603 4.62 -7.99 -15.39
C ALA A 603 5.32 -8.61 -14.19
N MET A 604 4.73 -8.53 -12.99
CA MET A 604 5.28 -9.17 -11.79
C MET A 604 5.40 -10.70 -11.98
N GLN A 605 4.39 -11.34 -12.56
CA GLN A 605 4.40 -12.78 -12.81
C GLN A 605 5.43 -13.20 -13.85
N GLN A 606 5.63 -12.39 -14.91
CA GLN A 606 6.66 -12.63 -15.90
C GLN A 606 8.06 -12.52 -15.29
N GLU A 607 8.25 -11.65 -14.30
CA GLU A 607 9.46 -11.55 -13.46
C GLU A 607 9.55 -12.65 -12.37
N GLY A 608 8.69 -13.67 -12.43
CA GLY A 608 8.74 -14.83 -11.56
C GLY A 608 8.09 -14.66 -10.19
N VAL A 609 7.35 -13.57 -9.94
CA VAL A 609 6.61 -13.39 -8.70
C VAL A 609 5.46 -14.40 -8.62
N VAL A 610 5.46 -15.20 -7.55
CA VAL A 610 4.34 -16.09 -7.21
C VAL A 610 3.35 -15.31 -6.35
N TRP A 611 2.13 -15.13 -6.85
CA TRP A 611 1.12 -14.33 -6.15
C TRP A 611 0.72 -14.94 -4.79
N ASP A 612 0.95 -14.19 -3.72
CA ASP A 612 0.54 -14.54 -2.37
C ASP A 612 -0.88 -14.05 -2.05
N PHE A 613 -1.74 -14.99 -1.65
CA PHE A 613 -3.13 -14.76 -1.25
C PHE A 613 -3.31 -14.69 0.28
N GLN A 614 -2.22 -14.68 1.06
CA GLN A 614 -2.23 -14.58 2.53
C GLN A 614 -1.70 -13.24 3.05
N SER A 615 -1.36 -12.32 2.14
CA SER A 615 -0.68 -11.08 2.48
C SER A 615 -1.14 -9.94 1.58
N ASP A 616 -1.07 -8.72 2.10
CA ASP A 616 -1.28 -7.49 1.33
C ASP A 616 -0.02 -6.98 0.62
N ALA A 617 1.11 -7.67 0.73
CA ALA A 617 2.38 -7.21 0.19
C ALA A 617 2.33 -6.92 -1.31
N HIS A 618 1.81 -7.86 -2.12
CA HIS A 618 1.66 -7.62 -3.56
C HIS A 618 0.57 -6.60 -3.88
N PRO A 619 -0.64 -6.62 -3.27
CA PRO A 619 -1.61 -5.56 -3.47
C PRO A 619 -1.07 -4.14 -3.18
N ARG A 620 -0.35 -3.96 -2.07
CA ARG A 620 0.27 -2.68 -1.72
C ARG A 620 1.36 -2.28 -2.70
N TYR A 621 2.14 -3.23 -3.19
CA TYR A 621 3.14 -2.97 -4.23
C TYR A 621 2.49 -2.48 -5.52
N VAL A 622 1.45 -3.17 -6.00
CA VAL A 622 0.71 -2.76 -7.21
C VAL A 622 0.11 -1.36 -7.04
N LYS A 623 -0.55 -1.08 -5.90
CA LYS A 623 -1.04 0.27 -5.58
C LYS A 623 0.08 1.30 -5.62
N MET A 624 1.20 1.01 -4.98
CA MET A 624 2.34 1.93 -4.92
C MET A 624 2.90 2.23 -6.29
N VAL A 625 3.15 1.22 -7.15
CA VAL A 625 3.72 1.44 -8.48
C VAL A 625 2.79 2.30 -9.34
N LEU A 626 1.49 2.01 -9.34
CA LEU A 626 0.49 2.80 -10.06
C LEU A 626 0.47 4.26 -9.59
N CYS A 627 0.59 4.50 -8.28
CA CYS A 627 0.65 5.86 -7.72
C CYS A 627 2.00 6.55 -7.99
N ALA A 628 3.11 5.80 -7.88
CA ALA A 628 4.46 6.31 -8.07
C ALA A 628 4.71 6.75 -9.51
N THR A 629 4.05 6.14 -10.50
CA THR A 629 4.16 6.53 -11.91
C THR A 629 3.05 7.46 -12.39
N ALA A 630 2.05 7.76 -11.56
CA ALA A 630 1.03 8.76 -11.89
C ALA A 630 1.64 10.18 -11.99
N THR A 631 1.07 11.00 -12.89
CA THR A 631 1.56 12.35 -13.19
C THR A 631 0.45 13.37 -13.10
N GLU A 632 0.75 14.55 -12.55
CA GLU A 632 -0.22 15.64 -12.51
C GLU A 632 -0.69 16.01 -13.91
N THR A 633 -1.94 16.41 -14.03
CA THR A 633 -2.46 16.83 -15.32
C THR A 633 -1.96 18.22 -15.69
N GLY A 634 -1.62 19.05 -14.69
CA GLY A 634 -1.29 20.47 -14.84
C GLY A 634 -2.44 21.30 -15.43
N SER A 635 -3.62 20.70 -15.54
CA SER A 635 -4.77 21.26 -16.24
C SER A 635 -5.79 21.79 -15.23
N PRO A 636 -6.41 22.96 -15.48
CA PRO A 636 -7.54 23.37 -14.68
C PRO A 636 -8.65 22.32 -14.73
N ARG A 637 -9.34 22.13 -13.61
CA ARG A 637 -10.60 21.37 -13.57
C ARG A 637 -11.54 21.87 -14.66
N GLU A 638 -12.28 20.95 -15.27
CA GLU A 638 -13.02 21.25 -16.50
C GLU A 638 -14.06 22.38 -16.38
N ASP A 639 -14.64 22.58 -15.19
CA ASP A 639 -15.56 23.68 -14.86
C ASP A 639 -14.85 24.96 -14.39
N GLY A 640 -13.64 24.85 -13.82
CA GLY A 640 -12.76 25.97 -13.45
C GLY A 640 -12.24 26.76 -14.66
N LEU A 641 -12.35 26.21 -15.87
CA LEU A 641 -12.20 26.95 -17.13
C LEU A 641 -13.29 28.03 -17.31
N PHE A 642 -14.43 27.89 -16.63
CA PHE A 642 -15.65 28.69 -16.85
C PHE A 642 -16.22 29.34 -15.58
N LEU A 643 -15.89 28.83 -14.39
CA LEU A 643 -16.25 29.39 -13.09
C LEU A 643 -15.02 30.01 -12.42
N ASN A 644 -15.02 31.35 -12.29
CA ASN A 644 -13.87 32.11 -11.76
C ASN A 644 -13.53 31.80 -10.28
N GLU A 645 -14.48 31.28 -9.51
CA GLU A 645 -14.35 30.98 -8.07
C GLU A 645 -13.66 29.64 -7.79
N LEU A 646 -13.54 28.77 -8.81
CA LEU A 646 -12.98 27.41 -8.70
C LEU A 646 -11.70 27.22 -9.53
N LYS A 647 -11.07 28.31 -9.97
CA LYS A 647 -9.80 28.23 -10.71
C LYS A 647 -8.73 27.61 -9.79
N PRO A 648 -8.21 26.40 -10.09
CA PRO A 648 -7.06 25.91 -9.35
C PRO A 648 -5.91 26.87 -9.62
N GLN A 649 -5.29 27.35 -8.54
CA GLN A 649 -4.01 28.03 -8.66
C GLN A 649 -3.04 27.01 -9.26
N ARG A 650 -2.52 27.32 -10.46
CA ARG A 650 -1.50 26.53 -11.16
C ARG A 650 -0.16 26.65 -10.44
N THR A 651 -0.07 26.17 -9.22
CA THR A 651 1.19 26.14 -8.49
C THR A 651 1.59 24.69 -8.39
N ARG A 652 2.77 24.38 -8.95
CA ARG A 652 3.55 23.16 -8.74
C ARG A 652 3.29 22.53 -7.38
N ARG A 653 3.35 21.20 -7.29
CA ARG A 653 3.31 20.44 -6.04
C ARG A 653 4.12 21.16 -4.96
N PRO A 654 3.48 21.66 -3.89
CA PRO A 654 4.24 22.03 -2.72
C PRO A 654 4.99 20.78 -2.22
N ILE A 655 6.26 20.96 -1.83
CA ILE A 655 7.16 19.91 -1.31
C ILE A 655 6.56 19.18 -0.08
N SER A 656 5.55 19.78 0.57
CA SER A 656 4.67 19.12 1.54
C SER A 656 3.25 19.10 0.98
N GLY A 657 2.61 17.92 0.96
CA GLY A 657 1.22 17.82 0.54
C GLY A 657 0.33 18.75 1.39
N PRO A 658 -0.63 19.44 0.79
CA PRO A 658 -1.45 20.41 1.52
C PRO A 658 -2.22 19.70 2.64
N SER A 659 -2.32 20.33 3.82
CA SER A 659 -3.21 19.88 4.91
C SER A 659 -3.00 18.42 5.39
N GLY A 660 -1.76 17.92 5.36
CA GLY A 660 -1.39 16.60 5.87
C GLY A 660 -1.35 15.48 4.82
N PHE A 661 -1.62 15.79 3.55
CA PHE A 661 -1.44 14.84 2.46
C PHE A 661 0.04 14.40 2.32
N PRO A 662 0.31 13.15 1.91
CA PRO A 662 1.65 12.71 1.56
C PRO A 662 2.30 13.62 0.51
N GLU A 663 3.64 13.67 0.51
CA GLU A 663 4.39 14.35 -0.55
C GLU A 663 3.92 13.89 -1.93
N ALA A 664 3.76 14.84 -2.85
CA ALA A 664 3.29 14.60 -4.20
C ALA A 664 1.84 14.05 -4.32
N LYS A 665 1.01 14.17 -3.28
CA LYS A 665 -0.43 13.85 -3.31
C LYS A 665 -1.27 15.09 -3.01
N ASP A 666 -2.40 15.24 -3.71
CA ASP A 666 -3.35 16.33 -3.50
C ASP A 666 -4.81 15.83 -3.39
N PRO A 667 -5.76 16.62 -2.84
CA PRO A 667 -7.16 16.21 -2.65
C PRO A 667 -8.00 16.15 -3.94
N TYR A 668 -7.47 16.51 -5.10
CA TYR A 668 -8.21 16.62 -6.35
C TYR A 668 -7.83 15.50 -7.32
N GLU A 669 -6.54 15.37 -7.63
CA GLU A 669 -6.00 14.38 -8.56
C GLU A 669 -5.29 13.22 -7.86
N GLY A 670 -5.11 13.29 -6.53
CA GLY A 670 -4.31 12.32 -5.79
C GLY A 670 -2.84 12.43 -6.21
N TYR A 671 -2.26 11.33 -6.66
CA TYR A 671 -0.93 11.31 -7.29
C TYR A 671 -0.94 11.72 -8.77
N GLY A 672 -2.11 12.01 -9.35
CA GLY A 672 -2.28 12.44 -10.73
C GLY A 672 -2.97 11.40 -11.61
N ILE A 673 -2.91 11.61 -12.93
CA ILE A 673 -3.44 10.66 -13.90
C ILE A 673 -2.54 9.44 -14.05
N ILE A 674 -3.16 8.28 -14.17
CA ILE A 674 -2.46 7.00 -14.28
C ILE A 674 -1.58 6.91 -15.53
N ASN A 675 -0.33 6.44 -15.38
CA ASN A 675 0.57 6.11 -16.51
C ASN A 675 0.96 4.66 -16.41
N ALA A 676 0.14 3.86 -17.06
CA ALA A 676 0.15 2.44 -16.86
C ALA A 676 1.38 1.83 -17.56
N ASP A 677 1.78 2.33 -18.74
CA ASP A 677 3.04 1.99 -19.42
C ASP A 677 4.25 2.09 -18.49
N ALA A 678 4.45 3.25 -17.86
CA ALA A 678 5.51 3.45 -16.88
C ALA A 678 5.39 2.49 -15.68
N ALA A 679 4.17 2.14 -15.25
CA ALA A 679 3.96 1.20 -14.15
C ALA A 679 4.45 -0.22 -14.47
N VAL A 680 4.27 -0.72 -15.69
CA VAL A 680 4.87 -2.02 -16.07
C VAL A 680 6.37 -1.90 -16.29
N GLU A 681 6.85 -0.82 -16.90
CA GLU A 681 8.29 -0.61 -17.07
C GLU A 681 9.03 -0.57 -15.73
N ALA A 682 8.42 0.04 -14.70
CA ALA A 682 8.93 0.05 -13.33
C ALA A 682 9.12 -1.35 -12.72
N VAL A 683 8.40 -2.35 -13.23
CA VAL A 683 8.51 -3.75 -12.77
C VAL A 683 9.40 -4.57 -13.69
N TYR A 684 9.23 -4.42 -14.99
CA TYR A 684 9.75 -5.34 -16.00
C TYR A 684 11.08 -4.92 -16.63
N LEU A 685 11.45 -3.63 -16.57
CA LEU A 685 12.65 -3.11 -17.21
C LEU A 685 13.66 -2.62 -16.18
N ASP A 686 14.84 -3.25 -16.16
CA ASP A 686 15.98 -2.80 -15.36
C ASP A 686 16.61 -1.52 -15.92
N PHE A 687 17.13 -0.69 -15.03
CA PHE A 687 17.93 0.47 -15.43
C PHE A 687 19.32 0.06 -15.94
N PRO A 688 19.74 0.50 -17.13
CA PRO A 688 21.06 0.21 -17.66
C PRO A 688 22.12 1.20 -17.13
N TRP A 689 23.01 0.72 -16.26
CA TRP A 689 24.11 1.50 -15.70
C TRP A 689 25.20 1.83 -16.73
N ASP A 690 25.91 2.94 -16.49
CA ASP A 690 27.10 3.38 -17.25
C ASP A 690 26.83 3.58 -18.75
N MET A 691 25.57 3.84 -19.09
CA MET A 691 25.07 4.15 -20.42
C MET A 691 24.14 5.36 -20.35
N GLU A 692 24.10 6.13 -21.44
CA GLU A 692 23.09 7.17 -21.64
C GLU A 692 21.92 6.58 -22.41
N LEU A 693 20.72 6.70 -21.86
CA LEU A 693 19.48 6.38 -22.54
C LEU A 693 18.85 7.62 -23.12
N HIS A 694 18.25 7.47 -24.31
CA HIS A 694 17.47 8.50 -24.97
C HIS A 694 16.04 7.98 -25.11
N ASP A 695 15.07 8.80 -24.70
CA ASP A 695 13.65 8.50 -24.88
C ASP A 695 12.88 9.82 -25.00
N TYR A 696 11.56 9.74 -25.20
CA TYR A 696 10.71 10.88 -25.49
C TYR A 696 9.45 10.87 -24.62
N LEU A 697 9.20 11.98 -23.93
CA LEU A 697 7.91 12.26 -23.29
C LEU A 697 7.13 13.18 -24.21
N GLY A 698 5.94 12.75 -24.63
CA GLY A 698 5.16 13.53 -25.59
C GLY A 698 4.56 14.78 -24.98
N ASP A 699 4.10 15.70 -25.82
CA ASP A 699 3.58 17.01 -25.43
C ASP A 699 2.11 16.95 -24.94
N TYR A 700 1.37 18.07 -24.92
CA TYR A 700 -0.01 18.21 -24.42
C TYR A 700 -1.08 17.29 -25.04
N HIS A 701 -0.75 16.40 -25.97
CA HIS A 701 -1.71 15.45 -26.49
C HIS A 701 -2.16 14.49 -25.36
N PRO A 702 -3.47 14.26 -25.13
CA PRO A 702 -3.96 13.51 -23.95
C PRO A 702 -3.55 12.04 -23.85
N SER A 703 -2.90 11.52 -24.89
CA SER A 703 -2.40 10.15 -24.96
C SER A 703 -0.91 10.08 -25.25
N ALA A 704 -0.24 11.21 -25.19
CA ALA A 704 1.20 11.24 -25.13
C ALA A 704 1.65 10.50 -23.86
N ARG A 705 2.77 9.80 -23.97
CA ARG A 705 3.51 9.28 -22.82
C ARG A 705 3.88 10.44 -21.89
N ARG A 706 3.57 10.30 -20.59
CA ARG A 706 3.81 11.35 -19.58
C ARG A 706 4.79 10.91 -18.49
N ALA A 707 5.09 9.61 -18.42
CA ALA A 707 6.02 9.06 -17.46
C ALA A 707 6.90 7.98 -18.09
N TRP A 708 8.03 7.75 -17.46
CA TRP A 708 8.99 6.70 -17.78
C TRP A 708 9.52 6.12 -16.48
N ALA A 709 9.76 4.81 -16.41
CA ALA A 709 10.29 4.22 -15.19
C ALA A 709 11.18 2.99 -15.40
N ARG A 710 12.06 2.70 -14.45
CA ARG A 710 12.92 1.50 -14.42
C ARG A 710 13.10 0.96 -13.02
N ASN A 711 13.27 -0.36 -12.92
CA ASN A 711 13.64 -1.04 -11.69
C ASN A 711 15.15 -0.97 -11.43
N LEU A 712 15.52 -0.97 -10.15
CA LEU A 712 16.89 -0.85 -9.65
C LEU A 712 17.13 -1.83 -8.51
N SER A 713 18.33 -2.43 -8.49
CA SER A 713 18.87 -3.08 -7.29
C SER A 713 20.00 -2.22 -6.73
N LEU A 714 19.85 -1.80 -5.48
CA LEU A 714 20.76 -0.90 -4.77
C LEU A 714 21.52 -1.68 -3.69
N VAL A 715 22.83 -1.44 -3.60
CA VAL A 715 23.74 -2.10 -2.67
C VAL A 715 24.14 -1.13 -1.57
N SER A 716 24.03 -1.57 -0.32
CA SER A 716 24.40 -0.81 0.88
C SER A 716 25.79 -0.20 0.76
N GLY A 717 25.86 1.12 0.92
CA GLY A 717 27.09 1.91 0.88
C GLY A 717 27.58 2.31 -0.51
N GLN A 718 27.02 1.78 -1.61
CA GLN A 718 27.32 2.23 -2.97
C GLN A 718 26.55 3.52 -3.30
N THR A 719 27.23 4.54 -3.80
CA THR A 719 26.58 5.79 -4.21
C THR A 719 26.11 5.68 -5.65
N TYR A 720 24.85 6.04 -5.89
CA TYR A 720 24.23 6.09 -7.20
C TYR A 720 23.97 7.55 -7.56
N GLU A 721 24.48 7.98 -8.71
CA GLU A 721 24.22 9.29 -9.28
C GLU A 721 23.39 9.11 -10.54
N PHE A 722 22.25 9.80 -10.62
CA PHE A 722 21.39 9.87 -11.80
C PHE A 722 21.39 11.29 -12.33
N THR A 723 21.54 11.45 -13.64
CA THR A 723 21.46 12.76 -14.32
C THR A 723 20.46 12.67 -15.46
N LEU A 724 19.38 13.44 -15.35
CA LEU A 724 18.34 13.62 -16.37
C LEU A 724 18.55 14.97 -17.05
N CYS A 725 18.75 14.96 -18.36
CA CYS A 725 18.88 16.17 -19.17
C CYS A 725 17.66 16.31 -20.09
N ASN A 726 17.03 17.49 -20.07
CA ASN A 726 15.97 17.87 -21.00
C ASN A 726 16.55 18.83 -22.07
N PRO A 727 17.11 18.36 -23.19
CA PRO A 727 17.67 19.26 -24.20
C PRO A 727 16.64 20.25 -24.75
N ILE A 728 17.04 21.53 -24.87
CA ILE A 728 16.25 22.56 -25.55
C ILE A 728 16.58 22.51 -27.05
N GLU A 729 15.62 22.12 -27.89
CA GLU A 729 15.78 22.28 -29.34
C GLU A 729 15.60 23.76 -29.73
N TYR A 730 16.37 24.26 -30.70
CA TYR A 730 16.21 25.61 -31.26
C TYR A 730 15.94 25.53 -32.77
N LEU A 731 14.85 26.16 -33.24
CA LEU A 731 14.67 26.48 -34.64
C LEU A 731 15.64 27.62 -34.99
N ILE A 732 16.55 27.40 -35.94
CA ILE A 732 17.41 28.46 -36.48
C ILE A 732 16.72 29.06 -37.71
N PRO A 733 16.10 30.25 -37.63
CA PRO A 733 15.38 30.79 -38.77
C PRO A 733 16.35 31.64 -39.61
N GLY A 734 17.06 31.02 -40.56
CA GLY A 734 17.95 31.76 -41.48
C GLY A 734 19.09 32.55 -40.81
N PRO A 735 19.95 33.23 -41.59
CA PRO A 735 21.20 33.81 -41.10
C PRO A 735 21.06 35.12 -40.30
N PHE A 736 19.84 35.62 -40.07
CA PHE A 736 19.60 36.92 -39.42
C PHE A 736 18.43 36.92 -38.43
N GLU A 737 17.87 35.77 -38.07
CA GLU A 737 16.86 35.68 -37.01
C GLU A 737 17.43 34.97 -35.79
N GLU A 738 17.01 35.42 -34.61
CA GLU A 738 17.37 34.81 -33.33
C GLU A 738 16.86 33.35 -33.29
N PRO A 739 17.65 32.39 -32.77
CA PRO A 739 17.18 31.03 -32.55
C PRO A 739 15.91 31.02 -31.69
N VAL A 740 14.86 30.35 -32.15
CA VAL A 740 13.60 30.22 -31.42
C VAL A 740 13.54 28.84 -30.79
N PRO A 741 13.43 28.70 -29.46
CA PRO A 741 13.32 27.38 -28.83
C PRO A 741 12.08 26.62 -29.33
N LEU A 742 12.27 25.39 -29.80
CA LEU A 742 11.27 24.42 -30.28
C LEU A 742 10.71 23.59 -29.13
N GLY A 743 10.25 24.26 -28.07
CA GLY A 743 9.74 23.59 -26.87
C GLY A 743 10.85 22.95 -26.04
N ALA A 744 10.69 23.02 -24.73
CA ALA A 744 11.55 22.35 -23.78
C ALA A 744 10.65 21.68 -22.74
N ALA A 745 10.92 20.42 -22.41
CA ALA A 745 10.18 19.71 -21.38
C ALA A 745 10.68 20.14 -20.00
N ASP A 746 9.74 20.26 -19.07
CA ASP A 746 10.00 20.26 -17.63
C ASP A 746 9.65 18.87 -17.13
N SER A 747 10.65 18.10 -16.69
CA SER A 747 10.49 16.73 -16.23
C SER A 747 11.22 16.53 -14.92
N ASP A 748 10.50 16.02 -13.93
CA ASP A 748 11.03 15.76 -12.59
C ASP A 748 11.54 14.33 -12.48
N LEU A 749 12.57 14.13 -11.66
CA LEU A 749 13.18 12.83 -11.40
C LEU A 749 12.90 12.37 -9.96
N TYR A 750 12.43 11.14 -9.81
CA TYR A 750 12.12 10.54 -8.52
C TYR A 750 12.75 9.14 -8.39
N LEU A 751 13.26 8.85 -7.20
CA LEU A 751 13.69 7.52 -6.79
C LEU A 751 12.77 7.04 -5.67
N TYR A 752 11.93 6.05 -5.95
CA TYR A 752 11.01 5.45 -4.98
C TYR A 752 11.58 4.14 -4.42
N SER A 753 11.23 3.81 -3.17
CA SER A 753 11.47 2.48 -2.62
C SER A 753 10.54 1.47 -3.28
N ASP A 754 11.01 0.25 -3.50
CA ASP A 754 10.13 -0.87 -3.86
C ASP A 754 9.31 -1.39 -2.67
N GLN A 755 9.62 -0.95 -1.45
CA GLN A 755 8.88 -1.26 -0.24
C GLN A 755 7.83 -0.16 0.02
N PRO A 756 6.55 -0.41 -0.29
CA PRO A 756 5.50 0.57 -0.06
C PRO A 756 5.21 0.77 1.43
N SER A 757 4.59 1.90 1.77
CA SER A 757 4.08 2.13 3.13
C SER A 757 3.08 1.04 3.58
N PRO A 758 2.71 0.98 4.87
CA PRO A 758 1.65 0.07 5.35
C PRO A 758 0.28 0.24 4.65
N THR A 759 0.04 1.38 4.00
CA THR A 759 -1.18 1.70 3.25
C THR A 759 -1.01 1.59 1.73
N GLY A 760 0.18 1.20 1.25
CA GLY A 760 0.47 1.11 -0.19
C GLY A 760 0.87 2.45 -0.82
N THR A 761 1.16 3.47 0.00
CA THR A 761 1.62 4.79 -0.46
C THR A 761 3.07 4.71 -0.96
N PRO A 762 3.43 5.40 -2.06
CA PRO A 762 4.82 5.54 -2.50
C PRO A 762 5.72 6.14 -1.43
N VAL A 763 6.93 5.59 -1.30
CA VAL A 763 7.97 6.10 -0.39
C VAL A 763 9.10 6.66 -1.24
N ILE A 764 9.29 7.98 -1.20
CA ILE A 764 10.37 8.66 -1.92
C ILE A 764 11.67 8.47 -1.14
N LEU A 765 12.70 7.93 -1.81
CA LEU A 765 14.06 7.82 -1.29
C LEU A 765 14.87 9.07 -1.59
N ALA A 766 14.68 9.62 -2.80
CA ALA A 766 15.26 10.88 -3.25
C ALA A 766 14.45 11.43 -4.43
N SER A 767 14.51 12.73 -4.65
CA SER A 767 13.86 13.41 -5.78
C SER A 767 14.69 14.62 -6.21
N SER A 768 14.47 15.08 -7.44
CA SER A 768 15.02 16.31 -8.01
C SER A 768 13.92 16.91 -8.90
N THR A 769 13.50 18.14 -8.57
CA THR A 769 12.32 18.83 -9.13
C THR A 769 12.62 20.31 -9.43
N SER A 770 13.71 20.56 -10.15
CA SER A 770 14.24 21.90 -10.42
C SER A 770 13.23 22.74 -11.21
N GLU A 771 13.23 24.07 -11.01
CA GLU A 771 12.32 24.96 -11.72
C GLU A 771 12.86 25.37 -13.09
N GLY A 772 12.17 25.01 -14.17
CA GLY A 772 12.43 25.56 -15.50
C GLY A 772 12.48 24.52 -16.61
N MET A 773 12.02 24.91 -17.80
CA MET A 773 12.11 24.04 -18.97
C MET A 773 13.58 23.87 -19.39
N GLY A 774 14.01 22.63 -19.57
CA GLY A 774 15.37 22.33 -20.00
C GLY A 774 16.41 22.24 -18.88
N GLU A 775 15.99 22.37 -17.62
CA GLU A 775 16.86 22.17 -16.48
C GLU A 775 17.24 20.69 -16.32
N THR A 776 18.43 20.47 -15.75
CA THR A 776 18.97 19.14 -15.50
C THR A 776 18.61 18.69 -14.09
N GLU A 777 17.99 17.52 -13.96
CA GLU A 777 17.72 16.91 -12.65
C GLU A 777 18.85 15.98 -12.24
N ARG A 778 19.22 16.00 -10.95
CA ARG A 778 20.28 15.15 -10.40
C ARG A 778 19.88 14.55 -9.06
N ILE A 779 19.96 13.23 -8.98
CA ILE A 779 19.81 12.50 -7.72
C ILE A 779 21.15 11.87 -7.36
N ASN A 780 21.61 12.13 -6.13
CA ASN A 780 22.72 11.41 -5.49
C ASN A 780 22.18 10.64 -4.29
N TYR A 781 22.24 9.31 -4.35
CA TYR A 781 21.65 8.44 -3.32
C TYR A 781 22.60 7.33 -2.90
N THR A 782 22.79 7.15 -1.58
CA THR A 782 23.57 6.05 -1.01
C THR A 782 22.67 5.26 -0.05
N PRO A 783 22.28 4.02 -0.36
CA PRO A 783 21.41 3.24 0.50
C PRO A 783 22.18 2.77 1.74
N SER A 784 21.50 2.71 2.88
CA SER A 784 22.06 2.19 4.13
C SER A 784 22.02 0.66 4.21
N ALA A 785 21.14 0.01 3.44
CA ALA A 785 20.99 -1.44 3.35
C ALA A 785 20.79 -1.84 1.87
N ASP A 786 21.07 -3.10 1.54
CA ASP A 786 20.73 -3.62 0.21
C ASP A 786 19.21 -3.53 0.04
N SER A 787 18.76 -2.92 -1.05
CA SER A 787 17.34 -2.64 -1.30
C SER A 787 17.04 -2.63 -2.79
N LYS A 788 15.76 -2.62 -3.15
CA LYS A 788 15.32 -2.34 -4.52
C LYS A 788 14.63 -0.97 -4.56
N ALA A 789 14.63 -0.38 -5.75
CA ALA A 789 14.06 0.95 -5.97
C ALA A 789 13.50 1.08 -7.38
N ILE A 790 12.67 2.09 -7.58
CA ILE A 790 12.07 2.43 -8.87
C ILE A 790 12.48 3.85 -9.21
N LEU A 791 13.18 4.02 -10.33
CA LEU A 791 13.47 5.34 -10.90
C LEU A 791 12.29 5.76 -11.77
N VAL A 792 11.74 6.94 -11.57
CA VAL A 792 10.61 7.47 -12.34
C VAL A 792 10.91 8.87 -12.81
N ILE A 793 10.70 9.12 -14.10
CA ILE A 793 10.71 10.45 -14.71
C ILE A 793 9.26 10.85 -14.95
N LYS A 794 8.87 12.04 -14.48
CA LYS A 794 7.52 12.57 -14.59
C LYS A 794 7.51 13.87 -15.36
N ARG A 795 6.75 13.91 -16.44
CA ARG A 795 6.53 15.15 -17.20
C ARG A 795 5.67 16.13 -16.40
N VAL A 796 6.21 17.31 -16.12
CA VAL A 796 5.51 18.43 -15.49
C VAL A 796 4.85 19.31 -16.55
N SER A 797 5.61 19.73 -17.56
CA SER A 797 5.08 20.55 -18.66
C SER A 797 5.86 20.38 -19.97
N GLY A 798 5.23 20.75 -21.09
CA GLY A 798 5.80 20.55 -22.43
C GLY A 798 5.93 19.06 -22.82
N GLY A 799 6.70 18.80 -23.87
CA GLY A 799 7.12 17.48 -24.31
C GLY A 799 8.43 17.60 -25.07
N GLY A 800 9.23 16.54 -25.12
CA GLY A 800 10.58 16.58 -25.65
C GLY A 800 11.34 15.28 -25.49
N GLU A 801 12.46 15.18 -26.20
CA GLU A 801 13.46 14.16 -25.92
C GLU A 801 14.11 14.44 -24.57
N PHE A 802 14.47 13.39 -23.86
CA PHE A 802 15.30 13.48 -22.66
C PHE A 802 16.43 12.47 -22.75
N THR A 803 17.54 12.76 -22.06
CA THR A 803 18.57 11.77 -21.77
C THR A 803 18.63 11.47 -20.30
N ILE A 804 18.75 10.19 -19.94
CA ILE A 804 18.96 9.75 -18.56
C ILE A 804 20.20 8.87 -18.53
N SER A 805 21.12 9.20 -17.63
CA SER A 805 22.29 8.38 -17.34
C SER A 805 22.37 8.13 -15.84
N GLY A 806 22.95 6.99 -15.48
CA GLY A 806 23.20 6.66 -14.09
C GLY A 806 24.57 6.02 -13.96
N THR A 807 25.34 6.52 -12.99
CA THR A 807 26.61 5.92 -12.59
C THR A 807 26.47 5.35 -11.20
N LYS A 808 27.23 4.29 -10.93
CA LYS A 808 27.36 3.71 -9.60
C LYS A 808 28.80 3.84 -9.17
N THR A 809 29.01 4.59 -8.11
CA THR A 809 30.32 4.76 -7.51
C THR A 809 30.30 3.90 -6.25
N THR A 810 30.95 2.73 -6.32
CA THR A 810 31.36 2.06 -5.09
C THR A 810 32.23 3.06 -4.33
N PRO A 811 32.04 3.26 -3.01
CA PRO A 811 32.93 4.13 -2.25
C PRO A 811 34.35 3.74 -2.64
N GLY A 812 35.10 4.73 -3.16
CA GLY A 812 36.48 4.48 -3.58
C GLY A 812 37.24 3.80 -2.45
N PRO A 813 38.34 3.07 -2.75
CA PRO A 813 39.15 2.40 -1.75
C PRO A 813 39.25 3.27 -0.51
N GLN A 814 38.77 2.80 0.64
CA GLN A 814 39.01 3.54 1.87
C GLN A 814 40.52 3.66 1.95
N GLY A 815 41.05 4.86 1.74
CA GLY A 815 42.48 5.09 1.88
C GLY A 815 42.89 4.52 3.24
N LEU A 816 43.93 3.69 3.26
CA LEU A 816 44.34 3.00 4.48
C LEU A 816 44.41 4.04 5.62
N PRO A 817 43.63 3.87 6.70
CA PRO A 817 43.54 4.88 7.73
C PRO A 817 44.90 5.27 8.30
N ALA A 818 45.04 6.54 8.71
CA ALA A 818 46.33 7.13 9.01
C ALA A 818 47.09 6.46 10.18
N ASP A 819 46.40 5.73 11.05
CA ASP A 819 46.95 4.95 12.17
C ASP A 819 47.51 3.58 11.77
N LEU A 820 47.20 3.12 10.55
CA LEU A 820 47.54 1.80 10.06
C LEU A 820 48.59 1.86 8.93
N GLU A 821 49.40 0.82 8.87
CA GLU A 821 50.29 0.52 7.74
C GLU A 821 50.05 -0.91 7.24
N GLU A 822 50.11 -1.11 5.93
CA GLU A 822 49.99 -2.42 5.31
C GLU A 822 51.15 -3.33 5.76
N VAL A 823 50.86 -4.62 5.96
CA VAL A 823 51.89 -5.65 6.12
C VAL A 823 52.18 -6.29 4.75
N PRO A 824 53.29 -5.96 4.08
CA PRO A 824 53.54 -6.41 2.72
C PRO A 824 53.69 -7.93 2.65
N GLY A 825 53.11 -8.55 1.61
CA GLY A 825 53.22 -9.99 1.37
C GLY A 825 52.40 -10.86 2.32
N ALA A 826 51.38 -10.28 2.98
CA ALA A 826 50.44 -11.05 3.78
C ALA A 826 49.72 -12.10 2.91
N LEU A 827 49.79 -13.36 3.34
CA LEU A 827 49.15 -14.47 2.65
C LEU A 827 47.76 -14.73 3.25
N TYR A 828 46.84 -15.22 2.42
CA TYR A 828 45.61 -15.81 2.92
C TYR A 828 45.89 -17.14 3.62
N ALA A 829 45.01 -17.53 4.55
CA ALA A 829 45.15 -18.78 5.28
C ALA A 829 44.94 -20.00 4.37
N VAL A 830 45.68 -21.07 4.62
CA VAL A 830 45.48 -22.36 3.94
C VAL A 830 44.21 -23.01 4.53
N THR A 831 43.24 -23.34 3.69
CA THR A 831 41.95 -23.93 4.10
C THR A 831 41.96 -25.46 4.16
N GLU A 832 42.97 -26.13 3.57
CA GLU A 832 43.06 -27.59 3.50
C GLU A 832 43.10 -28.24 4.89
N GLY A 833 42.05 -28.96 5.30
CA GLY A 833 41.95 -29.57 6.64
C GLY A 833 41.33 -28.66 7.71
N LEU A 834 40.75 -27.52 7.32
CA LEU A 834 39.74 -26.81 8.12
C LEU A 834 38.33 -27.36 7.80
N ALA A 835 37.36 -27.01 8.64
CA ALA A 835 35.99 -27.51 8.49
C ALA A 835 35.26 -26.94 7.25
N PRO A 836 34.20 -27.61 6.76
CA PRO A 836 33.34 -27.08 5.69
C PRO A 836 32.82 -25.66 6.00
N GLY A 837 32.80 -24.81 4.98
CA GLY A 837 32.51 -23.36 5.08
C GLY A 837 33.76 -22.48 5.10
N SER A 838 34.95 -23.05 5.38
CA SER A 838 36.21 -22.30 5.40
C SER A 838 36.62 -21.74 4.04
N GLU A 839 36.41 -22.48 2.94
CA GLU A 839 36.74 -22.02 1.57
C GLU A 839 35.84 -20.86 1.13
N GLU A 840 34.55 -20.91 1.46
CA GLU A 840 33.62 -19.83 1.19
C GLU A 840 33.98 -18.57 1.99
N ALA A 841 34.35 -18.72 3.27
CA ALA A 841 34.81 -17.61 4.09
C ALA A 841 36.11 -17.00 3.58
N TRP A 842 37.01 -17.82 3.05
CA TRP A 842 38.24 -17.37 2.39
C TRP A 842 37.91 -16.51 1.17
N ASN A 843 37.00 -16.99 0.30
CA ASN A 843 36.57 -16.23 -0.89
C ASN A 843 35.94 -14.90 -0.51
N ARG A 844 35.11 -14.87 0.56
CA ARG A 844 34.51 -13.63 1.07
C ARG A 844 35.54 -12.63 1.61
N GLN A 845 36.61 -13.10 2.24
CA GLN A 845 37.70 -12.23 2.70
C GLN A 845 38.47 -11.64 1.50
N GLU A 846 38.76 -12.46 0.48
CA GLU A 846 39.41 -11.98 -0.74
C GLU A 846 38.55 -10.95 -1.49
N GLN A 847 37.27 -11.24 -1.65
CA GLN A 847 36.32 -10.32 -2.25
C GLN A 847 36.25 -8.99 -1.48
N ALA A 848 36.18 -9.03 -0.14
CA ALA A 848 36.15 -7.79 0.65
C ALA A 848 37.44 -6.96 0.55
N VAL A 849 38.61 -7.60 0.44
CA VAL A 849 39.89 -6.90 0.16
C VAL A 849 39.81 -6.15 -1.17
N GLN A 850 39.28 -6.80 -2.21
CA GLN A 850 39.13 -6.21 -3.54
C GLN A 850 38.09 -5.09 -3.57
N GLU A 851 36.92 -5.32 -2.95
CA GLU A 851 35.80 -4.39 -2.93
C GLU A 851 36.08 -3.13 -2.10
N LEU A 852 36.70 -3.28 -0.93
CA LEU A 852 37.00 -2.17 -0.03
C LEU A 852 38.30 -1.45 -0.40
N GLY A 853 39.15 -2.07 -1.24
CA GLY A 853 40.49 -1.60 -1.56
C GLY A 853 41.39 -1.46 -0.32
N LEU A 854 41.13 -2.26 0.71
CA LEU A 854 41.87 -2.29 1.98
C LEU A 854 42.82 -3.48 2.03
N PRO A 855 44.03 -3.34 2.62
CA PRO A 855 44.95 -4.47 2.74
C PRO A 855 44.39 -5.63 3.57
N LEU A 856 44.71 -6.86 3.17
CA LEU A 856 44.33 -8.07 3.91
C LEU A 856 44.80 -8.05 5.38
N GLU A 857 46.01 -7.55 5.59
CA GLU A 857 46.67 -7.48 6.88
C GLU A 857 47.33 -6.11 7.05
N VAL A 858 47.08 -5.51 8.22
CA VAL A 858 47.59 -4.19 8.60
C VAL A 858 48.23 -4.28 9.97
N ARG A 859 49.07 -3.31 10.30
CA ARG A 859 49.52 -3.10 11.67
C ARG A 859 49.41 -1.65 12.08
N THR A 860 49.17 -1.42 13.35
CA THR A 860 49.24 -0.09 13.97
C THR A 860 50.66 0.49 13.84
N LYS A 861 50.79 1.78 13.52
CA LYS A 861 52.11 2.39 13.26
C LYS A 861 53.00 2.48 14.50
N LYS A 862 52.47 2.73 15.70
CA LYS A 862 53.31 2.90 16.90
C LYS A 862 53.48 1.62 17.70
N THR A 863 52.44 0.79 17.80
CA THR A 863 52.47 -0.46 18.59
C THR A 863 52.77 -1.73 17.80
N GLY A 864 52.72 -1.70 16.47
CA GLY A 864 52.93 -2.88 15.64
C GLY A 864 51.92 -4.03 15.84
N ILE A 865 50.78 -3.79 16.50
CA ILE A 865 49.69 -4.76 16.64
C ILE A 865 49.12 -5.06 15.25
N VAL A 866 49.07 -6.35 14.91
CA VAL A 866 48.68 -6.83 13.58
C VAL A 866 47.19 -7.21 13.56
N PHE A 867 46.47 -6.80 12.51
CA PHE A 867 45.06 -7.07 12.31
C PHE A 867 44.78 -7.69 10.94
N ARG A 868 43.71 -8.49 10.85
CA ARG A 868 43.18 -9.12 9.63
C ARG A 868 41.84 -8.49 9.26
N LEU A 869 41.60 -8.22 7.98
CA LEU A 869 40.33 -7.73 7.51
C LEU A 869 39.26 -8.81 7.61
N ILE A 870 38.17 -8.55 8.34
CA ILE A 870 37.03 -9.45 8.49
C ILE A 870 35.85 -8.88 7.68
N PRO A 871 35.33 -9.62 6.68
CA PRO A 871 34.27 -9.13 5.81
C PRO A 871 32.92 -9.02 6.55
N ARG A 872 32.08 -8.05 6.17
CA ARG A 872 30.66 -8.04 6.57
C ARG A 872 29.98 -9.35 6.18
N GLY A 873 28.91 -9.74 6.86
CA GLY A 873 28.20 -10.97 6.49
C GLY A 873 27.19 -11.45 7.50
N ILE A 874 26.52 -12.54 7.13
CA ILE A 874 25.46 -13.17 7.92
C ILE A 874 25.98 -14.51 8.42
N PHE A 875 25.71 -14.84 9.68
CA PHE A 875 26.00 -16.15 10.23
C PHE A 875 25.00 -16.57 11.31
N THR A 876 24.91 -17.88 11.55
CA THR A 876 24.13 -18.43 12.65
C THR A 876 24.96 -18.43 13.92
N MET A 877 24.52 -17.65 14.91
CA MET A 877 25.15 -17.55 16.23
C MET A 877 24.56 -18.55 17.21
N GLY A 878 25.39 -19.10 18.10
CA GLY A 878 25.02 -20.11 19.08
C GLY A 878 25.17 -21.56 18.61
N SER A 879 24.92 -22.51 19.51
CA SER A 879 25.06 -23.95 19.25
C SER A 879 23.70 -24.65 19.11
N PRO A 880 23.57 -25.62 18.18
CA PRO A 880 22.34 -26.38 18.04
C PRO A 880 22.11 -27.23 19.28
N SER A 881 20.85 -27.54 19.59
CA SER A 881 20.50 -28.31 20.79
C SER A 881 21.12 -29.72 20.84
N SER A 882 21.56 -30.24 19.69
CA SER A 882 22.24 -31.53 19.52
C SER A 882 23.77 -31.48 19.69
N GLU A 883 24.39 -30.30 19.80
CA GLU A 883 25.85 -30.19 19.93
C GLU A 883 26.34 -30.75 21.27
N SER A 884 27.31 -31.67 21.23
CA SER A 884 27.83 -32.30 22.44
C SER A 884 28.51 -31.27 23.35
N GLY A 885 28.31 -31.37 24.65
CA GLY A 885 28.91 -30.44 25.61
C GLY A 885 28.34 -29.01 25.60
N ARG A 886 27.25 -28.74 24.86
CA ARG A 886 26.51 -27.47 24.85
C ARG A 886 26.04 -27.05 26.24
N HIS A 887 26.18 -25.77 26.54
CA HIS A 887 25.53 -25.11 27.67
C HIS A 887 24.18 -24.49 27.27
N SER A 888 23.22 -24.40 28.19
CA SER A 888 21.86 -23.92 27.89
C SER A 888 21.82 -22.49 27.35
N LEU A 889 22.73 -21.63 27.85
CA LEU A 889 22.83 -20.21 27.51
C LEU A 889 23.52 -19.91 26.16
N GLU A 890 23.90 -20.95 25.40
CA GLU A 890 24.44 -20.82 24.05
C GLU A 890 23.36 -20.88 22.96
N GLY A 891 22.08 -20.84 23.34
CA GLY A 891 20.96 -20.73 22.39
C GLY A 891 19.83 -19.83 22.90
N PRO A 892 18.75 -19.69 22.11
CA PRO A 892 18.53 -20.36 20.83
C PRO A 892 19.50 -19.91 19.73
N GLN A 893 19.73 -20.77 18.73
CA GLN A 893 20.43 -20.34 17.52
C GLN A 893 19.58 -19.31 16.79
N HIS A 894 20.22 -18.25 16.31
CA HIS A 894 19.56 -17.16 15.58
C HIS A 894 20.51 -16.59 14.53
N GLN A 895 19.97 -15.93 13.50
CA GLN A 895 20.80 -15.27 12.49
C GLN A 895 21.26 -13.90 12.99
N VAL A 896 22.53 -13.63 12.78
CA VAL A 896 23.14 -12.32 13.01
C VAL A 896 23.67 -11.78 11.69
N THR A 897 23.31 -10.54 11.38
CA THR A 897 23.88 -9.78 10.26
C THR A 897 24.87 -8.76 10.82
N LEU A 898 26.15 -8.90 10.44
CA LEU A 898 27.17 -7.86 10.65
C LEU A 898 27.23 -7.02 9.38
N THR A 899 26.83 -5.75 9.45
CA THR A 899 26.68 -4.89 8.26
C THR A 899 27.99 -4.25 7.83
N LYS A 900 28.95 -4.14 8.77
CA LYS A 900 30.24 -3.46 8.56
C LYS A 900 31.39 -4.47 8.61
N ALA A 901 32.35 -4.32 7.69
CA ALA A 901 33.65 -4.97 7.81
C ALA A 901 34.47 -4.29 8.92
N PHE A 902 35.38 -5.04 9.53
CA PHE A 902 36.26 -4.52 10.58
C PHE A 902 37.61 -5.23 10.56
N TYR A 903 38.62 -4.63 11.19
CA TYR A 903 39.91 -5.28 11.41
C TYR A 903 39.89 -6.01 12.75
N CYS A 904 40.22 -7.31 12.77
CA CYS A 904 40.33 -8.11 13.98
C CYS A 904 41.80 -8.42 14.29
N GLY A 905 42.22 -8.29 15.54
CA GLY A 905 43.57 -8.61 15.99
C GLY A 905 43.94 -10.04 15.60
N LYS A 906 45.05 -10.20 14.88
CA LYS A 906 45.53 -11.50 14.40
C LYS A 906 45.79 -12.48 15.55
N PHE A 907 46.21 -11.93 16.69
CA PHE A 907 46.51 -12.62 17.94
C PHE A 907 45.77 -11.94 19.12
N GLU A 908 45.72 -12.63 20.24
CA GLU A 908 45.48 -12.03 21.56
C GLU A 908 46.52 -10.93 21.82
N VAL A 909 46.17 -9.89 22.59
CA VAL A 909 47.13 -8.84 22.97
C VAL A 909 48.22 -9.46 23.84
N THR A 910 49.47 -9.24 23.45
CA THR A 910 50.63 -9.82 24.13
C THR A 910 51.08 -9.00 25.33
N GLN A 911 51.83 -9.62 26.23
CA GLN A 911 52.43 -8.96 27.39
C GLN A 911 53.32 -7.77 26.99
N GLY A 912 54.08 -7.91 25.90
CA GLY A 912 54.93 -6.84 25.37
C GLY A 912 54.11 -5.66 24.82
N GLN A 913 53.03 -5.94 24.09
CA GLN A 913 52.12 -4.89 23.59
C GLN A 913 51.40 -4.19 24.74
N TRP A 914 51.01 -4.92 25.79
CA TRP A 914 50.45 -4.33 27.00
C TRP A 914 51.40 -3.35 27.66
N GLU A 915 52.65 -3.76 27.94
CA GLU A 915 53.65 -2.88 28.54
C GLU A 915 54.00 -1.68 27.66
N GLN A 916 53.94 -1.83 26.34
CA GLN A 916 54.18 -0.74 25.40
C GLN A 916 53.11 0.36 25.50
N VAL A 917 51.83 -0.01 25.68
CA VAL A 917 50.71 0.95 25.77
C VAL A 917 50.51 1.47 27.20
N MET A 918 50.62 0.59 28.20
CA MET A 918 50.31 0.89 29.59
C MET A 918 51.53 1.43 30.37
N GLY A 919 52.73 1.35 29.79
CA GLY A 919 53.99 1.79 30.38
C GLY A 919 54.82 0.64 30.95
N SER A 920 56.14 0.85 31.09
CA SER A 920 57.06 -0.18 31.57
C SER A 920 56.72 -0.67 32.99
N ASN A 921 56.84 -1.97 33.24
CA ASN A 921 56.51 -2.66 34.49
C ASN A 921 55.01 -2.71 34.83
N SER A 922 54.12 -2.44 33.88
CA SER A 922 52.66 -2.51 34.07
C SER A 922 52.06 -3.90 33.81
N ASN A 923 52.87 -4.89 33.38
CA ASN A 923 52.38 -6.23 33.04
C ASN A 923 51.69 -6.91 34.24
N PRO A 924 50.37 -7.16 34.18
CA PRO A 924 49.62 -7.76 35.28
C PRO A 924 49.78 -9.29 35.33
N SER A 925 50.21 -9.91 34.23
CA SER A 925 50.18 -11.36 34.03
C SER A 925 50.80 -12.18 35.18
N PHE A 926 50.16 -13.30 35.50
CA PHE A 926 50.70 -14.35 36.36
C PHE A 926 51.88 -15.08 35.70
N PHE A 927 51.79 -15.41 34.41
CA PHE A 927 52.77 -16.19 33.65
C PHE A 927 53.85 -15.32 32.97
N LYS A 928 54.37 -14.31 33.67
CA LYS A 928 55.42 -13.38 33.17
C LYS A 928 56.66 -14.06 32.60
N SER A 929 57.02 -15.23 33.13
CA SER A 929 58.20 -15.97 32.67
C SER A 929 58.10 -16.50 31.23
N LYS A 930 56.91 -16.44 30.60
CA LYS A 930 56.72 -16.88 29.21
C LYS A 930 57.23 -15.89 28.17
N GLY A 931 57.51 -14.65 28.59
CA GLY A 931 58.11 -13.62 27.75
C GLY A 931 57.07 -12.74 27.05
N PRO A 932 57.54 -11.73 26.30
CA PRO A 932 56.72 -10.66 25.75
C PRO A 932 55.67 -11.12 24.74
N ASP A 933 55.86 -12.26 24.09
CA ASP A 933 54.94 -12.79 23.05
C ASP A 933 53.80 -13.66 23.61
N ALA A 934 53.78 -13.92 24.92
CA ALA A 934 52.64 -14.58 25.57
C ALA A 934 51.46 -13.60 25.68
N PRO A 935 50.20 -14.07 25.68
CA PRO A 935 49.07 -13.18 25.90
C PRO A 935 49.16 -12.53 27.28
N VAL A 936 48.72 -11.28 27.36
CA VAL A 936 48.48 -10.64 28.65
C VAL A 936 47.27 -11.31 29.31
N GLU A 937 47.40 -11.64 30.59
CA GLU A 937 46.30 -12.13 31.41
C GLU A 937 46.30 -11.45 32.78
N GLN A 938 45.34 -11.78 33.64
CA GLN A 938 45.04 -11.01 34.86
C GLN A 938 44.61 -9.58 34.55
N VAL A 939 43.89 -9.38 33.45
CA VAL A 939 43.29 -8.10 33.07
C VAL A 939 41.77 -8.16 33.26
N SER A 940 41.23 -7.17 33.96
CA SER A 940 39.79 -6.96 34.04
C SER A 940 39.25 -6.32 32.76
N TRP A 941 37.93 -6.31 32.60
CA TRP A 941 37.29 -5.61 31.48
C TRP A 941 37.57 -4.10 31.56
N ASP A 942 37.57 -3.54 32.77
CA ASP A 942 37.89 -2.12 33.01
C ASP A 942 39.35 -1.80 32.64
N ASP A 943 40.32 -2.66 32.98
CA ASP A 943 41.72 -2.47 32.55
C ASP A 943 41.85 -2.52 31.02
N CYS A 944 41.04 -3.35 30.36
CA CYS A 944 40.99 -3.42 28.90
C CYS A 944 40.48 -2.11 28.29
N GLN A 945 39.47 -1.46 28.88
CA GLN A 945 39.01 -0.14 28.42
C GLN A 945 40.07 0.95 28.61
N GLU A 946 40.84 0.90 29.70
CA GLU A 946 41.97 1.81 29.92
C GLU A 946 43.07 1.60 28.87
N PHE A 947 43.43 0.34 28.60
CA PHE A 947 44.38 -0.03 27.54
C PHE A 947 43.91 0.49 26.17
N LEU A 948 42.64 0.31 25.82
CA LEU A 948 42.06 0.78 24.56
C LEU A 948 42.11 2.30 24.42
N THR A 949 41.78 3.01 25.50
CA THR A 949 41.84 4.48 25.54
C THR A 949 43.27 4.97 25.31
N LYS A 950 44.25 4.37 25.99
CA LYS A 950 45.67 4.70 25.81
C LYS A 950 46.17 4.32 24.42
N LEU A 951 45.72 3.21 23.84
CA LEU A 951 46.07 2.80 22.48
C LEU A 951 45.54 3.82 21.46
N CYS A 952 44.27 4.23 21.56
CA CYS A 952 43.69 5.28 20.71
C CYS A 952 44.48 6.59 20.81
N GLN A 953 44.78 7.05 22.03
CA GLN A 953 45.59 8.24 22.26
C GLN A 953 46.99 8.11 21.65
N MET A 954 47.62 6.94 21.82
CA MET A 954 48.96 6.71 21.33
C MET A 954 48.97 6.69 19.81
N GLU A 955 48.06 6.00 19.13
CA GLU A 955 47.97 5.98 17.67
C GLU A 955 47.41 7.29 17.07
N GLY A 956 46.85 8.18 17.89
CA GLY A 956 46.36 9.50 17.47
C GLY A 956 44.99 9.45 16.81
N VAL A 957 44.12 8.54 17.26
CA VAL A 957 42.75 8.34 16.74
C VAL A 957 41.70 8.55 17.83
N PRO A 958 40.43 8.81 17.46
CA PRO A 958 39.35 8.95 18.45
C PRO A 958 39.21 7.72 19.36
N ASN A 959 38.83 7.94 20.62
CA ASN A 959 38.46 6.86 21.53
C ASN A 959 37.33 6.01 20.92
N GLY A 960 37.41 4.69 21.10
CA GLY A 960 36.46 3.75 20.50
C GLY A 960 36.83 3.27 19.09
N THR A 961 37.86 3.85 18.45
CA THR A 961 38.40 3.33 17.18
C THR A 961 38.96 1.92 17.34
N TYR A 962 39.80 1.73 18.36
CA TYR A 962 40.20 0.43 18.88
C TYR A 962 39.26 0.07 20.02
N ARG A 963 38.73 -1.15 20.00
CA ARG A 963 37.76 -1.64 20.97
C ARG A 963 37.89 -3.15 21.19
N LEU A 964 37.17 -3.69 22.16
CA LEU A 964 36.94 -5.13 22.22
C LEU A 964 35.99 -5.53 21.07
N LEU A 965 36.07 -6.79 20.64
CA LEU A 965 35.07 -7.36 19.74
C LEU A 965 33.71 -7.38 20.45
N THR A 966 32.63 -7.18 19.70
CA THR A 966 31.33 -7.59 20.22
C THR A 966 31.28 -9.11 20.34
N GLU A 967 30.36 -9.61 21.15
CA GLU A 967 30.16 -11.04 21.34
C GLU A 967 29.83 -11.74 20.00
N ALA A 968 29.02 -11.09 19.17
CA ALA A 968 28.68 -11.58 17.84
C ALA A 968 29.87 -11.53 16.87
N GLU A 969 30.63 -10.42 16.86
CA GLU A 969 31.84 -10.31 16.04
C GLU A 969 32.88 -11.37 16.41
N TRP A 970 33.04 -11.65 17.71
CA TRP A 970 33.96 -12.67 18.19
C TRP A 970 33.57 -14.07 17.68
N GLU A 971 32.29 -14.45 17.82
CA GLU A 971 31.85 -15.77 17.36
C GLU A 971 31.92 -15.89 15.83
N TYR A 972 31.57 -14.82 15.11
CA TYR A 972 31.74 -14.75 13.66
C TYR A 972 33.20 -14.95 13.27
N ALA A 973 34.11 -14.18 13.89
CA ALA A 973 35.56 -14.24 13.71
C ALA A 973 36.13 -15.62 14.01
N CYS A 974 35.68 -16.26 15.09
CA CYS A 974 36.10 -17.61 15.49
C CYS A 974 35.68 -18.66 14.46
N ARG A 975 34.41 -18.62 14.05
CA ARG A 975 33.82 -19.58 13.10
C ARG A 975 34.42 -19.48 11.71
N ALA A 976 34.69 -18.27 11.23
CA ALA A 976 35.22 -18.02 9.88
C ALA A 976 34.50 -18.88 8.80
N GLY A 977 33.17 -18.80 8.77
CA GLY A 977 32.29 -19.54 7.84
C GLY A 977 31.87 -20.94 8.27
N THR A 978 32.46 -21.50 9.32
CA THR A 978 32.14 -22.87 9.77
C THR A 978 30.95 -22.90 10.72
N ALA A 979 30.11 -23.94 10.58
CA ALA A 979 28.98 -24.20 11.50
C ALA A 979 29.35 -25.18 12.63
N THR A 980 30.57 -25.71 12.63
CA THR A 980 31.06 -26.75 13.55
C THR A 980 31.49 -26.19 14.91
N PRO A 981 31.65 -27.05 15.93
CA PRO A 981 32.12 -26.63 17.26
C PRO A 981 33.49 -25.94 17.23
N PHE A 982 34.36 -26.26 16.27
CA PHE A 982 35.66 -25.62 16.06
C PHE A 982 35.89 -25.32 14.58
N CYS A 983 36.78 -24.38 14.26
CA CYS A 983 37.21 -24.14 12.87
C CYS A 983 37.94 -25.35 12.24
N TYR A 984 38.39 -26.30 13.06
CA TYR A 984 38.99 -27.58 12.64
C TYR A 984 37.96 -28.70 12.42
N GLY A 985 36.70 -28.49 12.81
CA GLY A 985 35.62 -29.46 12.67
C GLY A 985 34.96 -29.81 13.99
N ASN A 986 34.65 -31.10 14.19
CA ASN A 986 33.90 -31.59 15.34
C ASN A 986 34.78 -32.08 16.50
N ASP A 987 36.10 -32.05 16.34
CA ASP A 987 37.06 -32.64 17.28
C ASP A 987 38.12 -31.60 17.67
N LEU A 988 38.63 -31.70 18.90
CA LEU A 988 39.72 -30.86 19.38
C LEU A 988 40.70 -31.68 20.22
N ASP A 989 41.98 -31.62 19.86
CA ASP A 989 43.09 -32.17 20.63
C ASP A 989 44.18 -31.12 20.91
N SER A 990 45.11 -31.43 21.81
CA SER A 990 46.13 -30.47 22.27
C SER A 990 47.17 -30.08 21.22
N SER A 991 47.11 -30.64 20.00
CA SER A 991 47.94 -30.18 18.87
C SER A 991 47.32 -29.00 18.13
N MET A 992 46.04 -28.70 18.38
CA MET A 992 45.25 -27.68 17.69
C MET A 992 44.99 -26.43 18.53
N ALA A 993 45.02 -26.53 19.87
CA ALA A 993 44.86 -25.40 20.77
C ALA A 993 45.48 -25.66 22.16
N ASN A 994 45.68 -24.62 22.96
CA ASN A 994 46.20 -24.72 24.33
C ASN A 994 45.05 -24.80 25.34
N PHE A 995 44.79 -25.99 25.87
CA PHE A 995 43.75 -26.29 26.86
C PHE A 995 44.18 -27.48 27.73
N ASP A 996 43.33 -27.97 28.64
CA ASP A 996 43.61 -29.20 29.40
C ASP A 996 43.49 -30.44 28.48
N GLY A 997 44.63 -30.81 27.89
CA GLY A 997 44.77 -31.95 27.00
C GLY A 997 44.38 -33.31 27.59
N ASN A 998 44.13 -33.41 28.90
CA ASN A 998 43.55 -34.61 29.50
C ASN A 998 42.08 -34.82 29.11
N TYR A 999 41.40 -33.77 28.66
CA TYR A 999 39.98 -33.78 28.31
C TYR A 999 39.74 -33.20 26.91
N PRO A 1000 40.16 -33.90 25.84
CA PRO A 1000 39.87 -33.50 24.46
C PRO A 1000 38.36 -33.52 24.18
N TYR A 1001 37.96 -32.98 23.03
CA TYR A 1001 36.56 -32.99 22.58
C TYR A 1001 36.37 -33.90 21.37
N GLY A 1002 35.21 -34.57 21.31
CA GLY A 1002 34.85 -35.45 20.20
C GLY A 1002 35.76 -36.69 20.14
N ALA A 1003 36.29 -36.96 18.95
CA ALA A 1003 37.28 -38.00 18.68
C ALA A 1003 38.74 -37.54 18.86
N GLY A 1004 38.96 -36.33 19.41
CA GLY A 1004 40.30 -35.81 19.71
C GLY A 1004 41.08 -36.73 20.65
N GLN A 1005 42.39 -36.89 20.41
CA GLN A 1005 43.23 -37.74 21.23
C GLN A 1005 43.66 -37.03 22.52
N GLN A 1006 43.72 -37.77 23.62
CA GLN A 1006 44.27 -37.26 24.88
C GLN A 1006 45.73 -36.84 24.66
N GLY A 1007 46.07 -35.63 25.11
CA GLY A 1007 47.37 -35.02 24.87
C GLY A 1007 47.96 -34.36 26.12
N VAL A 1008 48.94 -33.49 25.90
CA VAL A 1008 49.70 -32.85 26.98
C VAL A 1008 48.91 -31.65 27.52
N TYR A 1009 48.71 -31.61 28.84
CA TYR A 1009 48.23 -30.42 29.53
C TYR A 1009 49.43 -29.55 29.95
N LEU A 1010 49.56 -28.37 29.34
CA LEU A 1010 50.71 -27.47 29.57
C LEU A 1010 50.63 -26.69 30.89
N ALA A 1011 49.43 -26.56 31.47
CA ALA A 1011 49.17 -25.85 32.73
C ALA A 1011 49.72 -24.40 32.76
N THR A 1012 49.73 -23.72 31.61
CA THR A 1012 50.25 -22.36 31.44
C THR A 1012 49.80 -21.75 30.12
N THR A 1013 49.82 -20.41 30.01
CA THR A 1013 49.77 -19.72 28.71
C THR A 1013 51.04 -19.97 27.89
N ILE A 1014 50.93 -19.83 26.57
CA ILE A 1014 52.05 -19.95 25.62
C ILE A 1014 52.09 -18.73 24.70
N PRO A 1015 53.24 -18.46 24.03
CA PRO A 1015 53.32 -17.43 22.99
C PRO A 1015 52.22 -17.58 21.94
N VAL A 1016 51.62 -16.46 21.55
CA VAL A 1016 50.54 -16.40 20.55
C VAL A 1016 51.02 -16.88 19.18
N GLY A 1017 50.11 -17.35 18.34
CA GLY A 1017 50.38 -17.81 16.99
C GLY A 1017 50.96 -19.22 16.89
N ARG A 1018 50.85 -20.03 17.96
CA ARG A 1018 51.44 -21.37 18.03
C ARG A 1018 50.70 -22.38 17.17
N PHE A 1019 49.38 -22.24 17.07
CA PHE A 1019 48.50 -23.19 16.40
C PHE A 1019 48.12 -22.71 15.01
N ARG A 1020 47.49 -23.59 14.23
CA ARG A 1020 47.03 -23.26 12.88
C ARG A 1020 45.92 -22.20 12.94
N PRO A 1021 45.93 -21.15 12.09
CA PRO A 1021 44.85 -20.18 12.08
C PRO A 1021 43.57 -20.73 11.44
N ASN A 1022 42.45 -20.04 11.67
CA ASN A 1022 41.20 -20.29 10.94
C ASN A 1022 41.24 -19.69 9.51
N ALA A 1023 40.12 -19.80 8.77
CA ALA A 1023 40.04 -19.39 7.37
C ALA A 1023 40.32 -17.90 7.11
N TRP A 1024 40.15 -17.03 8.12
CA TRP A 1024 40.45 -15.59 8.02
C TRP A 1024 41.85 -15.22 8.48
N GLY A 1025 42.66 -16.20 8.90
CA GLY A 1025 44.03 -15.99 9.35
C GLY A 1025 44.14 -15.57 10.83
N LEU A 1026 43.10 -15.81 11.64
CA LEU A 1026 43.11 -15.54 13.08
C LEU A 1026 43.64 -16.75 13.85
N TYR A 1027 44.52 -16.50 14.81
CA TYR A 1027 45.18 -17.52 15.62
C TYR A 1027 44.57 -17.62 17.01
N ASP A 1028 44.72 -18.78 17.64
CA ASP A 1028 44.41 -19.04 19.05
C ASP A 1028 42.93 -18.86 19.45
N MET A 1029 41.99 -18.91 18.49
CA MET A 1029 40.54 -18.72 18.73
C MET A 1029 39.86 -19.81 19.61
N HIS A 1030 40.59 -20.84 20.04
CA HIS A 1030 40.06 -22.03 20.75
C HIS A 1030 40.86 -22.41 22.01
N GLY A 1031 41.44 -21.45 22.73
CA GLY A 1031 42.14 -21.73 23.99
C GLY A 1031 43.13 -20.62 24.37
N ASN A 1032 44.20 -21.00 25.07
CA ASN A 1032 45.21 -20.09 25.63
C ASN A 1032 44.63 -19.17 26.72
N VAL A 1033 43.86 -18.14 26.40
CA VAL A 1033 43.10 -17.32 27.36
C VAL A 1033 41.68 -17.03 26.85
N TRP A 1034 40.74 -16.86 27.79
CA TRP A 1034 39.44 -16.28 27.46
C TRP A 1034 39.65 -14.84 27.01
N GLU A 1035 38.86 -14.37 26.07
CA GLU A 1035 38.93 -13.01 25.55
C GLU A 1035 37.69 -12.22 25.99
N TRP A 1036 37.89 -11.07 26.63
CA TRP A 1036 36.79 -10.16 26.96
C TRP A 1036 36.13 -9.60 25.69
N CYS A 1037 34.79 -9.56 25.67
CA CYS A 1037 33.98 -8.89 24.66
C CYS A 1037 33.41 -7.56 25.19
N GLN A 1038 32.97 -6.68 24.29
CA GLN A 1038 32.36 -5.40 24.66
C GLN A 1038 31.02 -5.58 25.40
N ASP A 1039 30.28 -6.64 25.07
CA ASP A 1039 28.90 -6.86 25.45
C ASP A 1039 28.72 -7.19 26.94
N TRP A 1040 27.55 -6.81 27.43
CA TRP A 1040 26.98 -7.33 28.66
C TRP A 1040 26.43 -8.75 28.44
N TYR A 1041 26.67 -9.64 29.40
CA TYR A 1041 26.27 -11.04 29.34
C TYR A 1041 24.77 -11.21 29.64
N ALA A 1042 24.01 -11.67 28.65
CA ALA A 1042 22.59 -11.97 28.75
C ALA A 1042 22.15 -13.11 27.81
N GLU A 1043 20.91 -13.56 27.96
CA GLU A 1043 20.29 -14.56 27.07
C GLU A 1043 20.19 -14.03 25.63
N TYR A 1044 20.25 -14.94 24.65
CA TYR A 1044 20.08 -14.57 23.25
C TYR A 1044 18.62 -14.23 22.91
N PRO A 1045 18.39 -13.27 22.00
CA PRO A 1045 17.06 -12.95 21.51
C PRO A 1045 16.50 -14.11 20.66
N SER A 1046 15.17 -14.18 20.54
CA SER A 1046 14.49 -15.24 19.77
C SER A 1046 14.38 -14.95 18.26
N GLY A 1047 14.85 -13.80 17.78
CA GLY A 1047 14.74 -13.35 16.39
C GLY A 1047 16.09 -12.95 15.78
N ASN A 1048 16.06 -12.61 14.49
CA ASN A 1048 17.26 -12.15 13.77
C ASN A 1048 17.66 -10.76 14.25
N VAL A 1049 18.97 -10.51 14.34
CA VAL A 1049 19.51 -9.23 14.81
C VAL A 1049 20.57 -8.68 13.86
N ILE A 1050 20.71 -7.36 13.84
CA ILE A 1050 21.67 -6.63 13.00
C ILE A 1050 22.62 -5.87 13.94
N ASP A 1051 23.93 -6.08 13.76
CA ASP A 1051 25.01 -5.49 14.57
C ASP A 1051 24.73 -5.45 16.09
N PRO A 1052 24.42 -6.59 16.73
CA PRO A 1052 24.03 -6.61 18.14
C PRO A 1052 25.19 -6.15 19.05
N LEU A 1053 24.87 -5.27 19.99
CA LEU A 1053 25.79 -4.76 21.03
C LEU A 1053 25.52 -5.35 22.43
N GLY A 1054 24.61 -6.32 22.51
CA GLY A 1054 24.07 -6.84 23.77
C GLY A 1054 23.11 -5.85 24.46
N PRO A 1055 22.64 -6.16 25.68
CA PRO A 1055 21.78 -5.25 26.44
C PRO A 1055 22.58 -4.03 26.94
N ALA A 1056 21.90 -2.91 27.17
CA ALA A 1056 22.55 -1.67 27.63
C ALA A 1056 23.23 -1.78 29.01
N SER A 1057 22.80 -2.74 29.87
CA SER A 1057 23.42 -3.03 31.16
C SER A 1057 23.15 -4.47 31.61
N ALA A 1058 24.08 -5.06 32.38
CA ALA A 1058 23.91 -6.33 33.11
C ALA A 1058 24.90 -6.42 34.28
N VAL A 1059 24.97 -7.60 34.94
CA VAL A 1059 25.91 -7.85 36.07
C VAL A 1059 27.28 -8.28 35.58
N PHE A 1060 27.35 -9.06 34.49
CA PHE A 1060 28.57 -9.66 33.99
C PHE A 1060 28.86 -9.23 32.56
N ARG A 1061 30.14 -9.11 32.20
CA ARG A 1061 30.61 -8.96 30.82
C ARG A 1061 30.84 -10.32 30.19
N THR A 1062 30.70 -10.41 28.87
CA THR A 1062 30.92 -11.66 28.14
C THR A 1062 32.41 -11.92 27.93
N GLY A 1063 32.85 -13.16 28.14
CA GLY A 1063 34.11 -13.71 27.66
C GLY A 1063 33.92 -14.89 26.70
N ARG A 1064 34.82 -15.02 25.72
CA ARG A 1064 34.79 -16.05 24.66
C ARG A 1064 36.14 -16.78 24.46
N GLY A 1065 36.14 -17.97 23.83
CA GLY A 1065 37.38 -18.66 23.38
C GLY A 1065 37.88 -19.85 24.21
N GLY A 1066 37.59 -19.90 25.51
CA GLY A 1066 38.20 -20.90 26.39
C GLY A 1066 39.64 -20.54 26.79
N CYS A 1067 40.30 -21.36 27.61
CA CYS A 1067 41.63 -21.03 28.13
C CYS A 1067 42.45 -22.28 28.48
N TRP A 1068 43.74 -22.09 28.80
CA TRP A 1068 44.69 -23.18 29.08
C TRP A 1068 44.25 -24.25 30.11
N PRO A 1069 43.50 -23.98 31.20
CA PRO A 1069 43.04 -25.00 32.14
C PRO A 1069 41.67 -25.60 31.79
N ASN A 1070 41.00 -25.12 30.73
CA ASN A 1070 39.68 -25.63 30.38
C ASN A 1070 39.77 -27.00 29.69
N PRO A 1071 38.81 -27.92 29.95
CA PRO A 1071 38.53 -29.02 29.04
C PRO A 1071 38.14 -28.54 27.64
N GLY A 1072 38.42 -29.33 26.60
CA GLY A 1072 38.20 -28.95 25.20
C GLY A 1072 36.75 -28.56 24.85
N LYS A 1073 35.76 -29.08 25.58
CA LYS A 1073 34.34 -28.67 25.43
C LYS A 1073 34.08 -27.19 25.73
N PHE A 1074 34.96 -26.53 26.47
CA PHE A 1074 34.85 -25.10 26.79
C PHE A 1074 35.74 -24.23 25.88
N CYS A 1075 36.20 -24.78 24.77
CA CYS A 1075 36.92 -24.07 23.71
C CYS A 1075 36.10 -23.93 22.42
N ARG A 1076 34.83 -24.35 22.41
CA ARG A 1076 33.96 -24.34 21.22
C ARG A 1076 33.63 -22.91 20.76
N SER A 1077 33.35 -22.70 19.48
CA SER A 1077 33.00 -21.38 18.93
C SER A 1077 31.83 -20.70 19.65
N ALA A 1078 30.81 -21.48 20.04
CA ALA A 1078 29.61 -20.99 20.72
C ALA A 1078 29.76 -20.84 22.24
N ILE A 1079 30.86 -21.31 22.85
CA ILE A 1079 31.01 -21.24 24.31
C ILE A 1079 31.14 -19.78 24.75
N ARG A 1080 30.51 -19.47 25.87
CA ARG A 1080 30.53 -18.14 26.48
C ARG A 1080 30.59 -18.24 28.00
N SER A 1081 31.29 -17.31 28.63
CA SER A 1081 31.36 -17.15 30.08
C SER A 1081 30.96 -15.74 30.49
N GLY A 1082 30.31 -15.58 31.64
CA GLY A 1082 30.08 -14.27 32.26
C GLY A 1082 31.07 -14.03 33.41
N GLY A 1083 31.70 -12.87 33.46
CA GLY A 1083 32.55 -12.43 34.57
C GLY A 1083 32.26 -10.99 34.99
N ALA A 1084 32.55 -10.64 36.25
CA ALA A 1084 32.38 -9.27 36.72
C ALA A 1084 33.34 -8.33 35.96
N PRO A 1085 32.98 -7.06 35.68
CA PRO A 1085 33.84 -6.12 34.95
C PRO A 1085 35.22 -5.93 35.57
N ASP A 1086 35.33 -6.08 36.90
CA ASP A 1086 36.55 -5.95 37.71
C ASP A 1086 37.29 -7.28 37.96
N LEU A 1087 36.90 -8.37 37.28
CA LEU A 1087 37.49 -9.69 37.49
C LEU A 1087 38.92 -9.78 36.93
N HIS A 1088 39.91 -9.96 37.80
CA HIS A 1088 41.28 -10.34 37.42
C HIS A 1088 41.48 -11.85 37.50
N SER A 1089 41.68 -12.50 36.36
CA SER A 1089 41.91 -13.95 36.29
C SER A 1089 43.10 -14.27 35.39
N ASN A 1090 43.93 -15.23 35.79
CA ASN A 1090 45.11 -15.69 35.02
C ASN A 1090 44.77 -16.53 33.79
N SER A 1091 43.49 -16.53 33.43
CA SER A 1091 42.91 -17.27 32.32
C SER A 1091 42.11 -16.37 31.39
N VAL A 1092 42.12 -15.05 31.60
CA VAL A 1092 41.37 -14.06 30.82
C VAL A 1092 42.32 -12.96 30.34
N GLY A 1093 42.24 -12.64 29.05
CA GLY A 1093 42.96 -11.61 28.32
C GLY A 1093 42.02 -10.86 27.37
N LEU A 1094 42.55 -10.37 26.26
CA LEU A 1094 41.80 -9.59 25.28
C LEU A 1094 42.31 -9.75 23.85
N ARG A 1095 41.41 -9.53 22.89
CA ARG A 1095 41.69 -9.33 21.47
C ARG A 1095 40.98 -8.07 21.00
N LEU A 1096 41.59 -7.40 20.02
CA LEU A 1096 41.14 -6.09 19.57
C LEU A 1096 40.31 -6.19 18.29
N ALA A 1097 39.28 -5.35 18.20
CA ALA A 1097 38.69 -4.91 16.94
C ALA A 1097 39.12 -3.46 16.66
N ARG A 1098 39.25 -3.15 15.37
CA ARG A 1098 39.49 -1.80 14.86
C ARG A 1098 38.42 -1.47 13.84
N THR A 1099 37.56 -0.50 14.18
CA THR A 1099 36.44 -0.06 13.34
C THR A 1099 36.95 0.69 12.11
N LEU A 1100 36.37 0.47 10.92
CA LEU A 1100 36.85 1.09 9.67
C LEU A 1100 36.51 2.59 9.56
N THR A 1101 35.33 2.99 10.04
CA THR A 1101 34.89 4.39 10.15
C THR A 1101 34.62 4.73 11.61
N ALA A 1102 35.13 5.86 12.09
CA ALA A 1102 34.67 6.40 13.36
C ALA A 1102 33.27 6.99 13.13
N GLU A 1103 32.22 6.22 13.42
CA GLU A 1103 30.94 6.85 13.74
C GLU A 1103 31.13 7.59 15.07
N PRO A 1104 30.66 8.84 15.20
CA PRO A 1104 30.54 9.43 16.52
C PRO A 1104 29.64 8.52 17.36
N SER A 1105 30.13 8.08 18.52
CA SER A 1105 29.29 7.39 19.50
C SER A 1105 28.06 8.25 19.75
N VAL A 1106 26.87 7.69 19.50
CA VAL A 1106 25.59 8.27 19.90
C VAL A 1106 25.52 8.20 21.43
N GLU A 1107 26.23 9.08 22.11
CA GLU A 1107 25.71 9.64 23.34
C GLU A 1107 24.64 10.64 22.90
N THR A 1108 23.44 10.48 23.44
CA THR A 1108 22.25 11.30 23.21
C THR A 1108 22.57 12.79 23.24
N ALA A 1109 22.90 13.36 22.09
CA ALA A 1109 23.03 14.80 21.87
C ALA A 1109 21.83 15.23 21.04
N SER A 1110 21.01 16.09 21.62
CA SER A 1110 19.93 16.81 20.95
C SER A 1110 20.41 17.40 19.64
N ILE A 1111 19.62 17.18 18.58
CA ILE A 1111 19.77 17.73 17.24
C ILE A 1111 20.02 19.25 17.34
N MET A 1112 21.21 19.73 16.98
CA MET A 1112 21.43 21.13 16.60
C MET A 1112 21.45 21.18 15.08
N GLY A 1113 20.46 21.85 14.50
CA GLY A 1113 20.34 22.04 13.06
C GLY A 1113 21.45 22.91 12.49
N THR A 1114 21.94 22.55 11.31
CA THR A 1114 22.71 23.40 10.43
C THR A 1114 21.77 24.45 9.84
N TRP A 1115 22.07 25.74 10.03
CA TRP A 1115 21.31 26.84 9.44
C TRP A 1115 21.93 27.25 8.10
N TYR A 1116 21.11 27.34 7.05
CA TYR A 1116 21.45 28.07 5.83
C TYR A 1116 20.94 29.50 5.96
N MET A 1117 21.79 30.49 5.74
CA MET A 1117 21.39 31.89 5.63
C MET A 1117 21.23 32.21 4.14
N TYR A 1118 19.98 32.29 3.67
CA TYR A 1118 19.67 32.86 2.36
C TYR A 1118 19.35 34.34 2.54
N ILE A 1119 20.15 35.24 1.94
CA ILE A 1119 19.73 36.62 1.74
C ILE A 1119 19.10 36.66 0.36
N VAL A 1120 17.78 36.77 0.30
CA VAL A 1120 17.06 37.07 -0.94
C VAL A 1120 17.12 38.59 -1.13
N SER A 1121 17.82 39.05 -2.16
CA SER A 1121 17.63 40.40 -2.69
C SER A 1121 17.48 40.29 -4.20
N ASP A 1122 16.52 41.02 -4.74
CA ASP A 1122 15.85 40.73 -6.02
C ASP A 1122 16.70 40.81 -7.31
N ASP A 1123 18.05 40.88 -7.32
CA ASP A 1123 18.76 40.98 -8.63
C ASP A 1123 20.26 40.58 -8.73
N VAL A 1124 20.88 39.78 -7.83
CA VAL A 1124 22.22 39.18 -8.10
C VAL A 1124 22.42 37.87 -7.32
N ILE A 1125 22.76 36.77 -8.01
CA ILE A 1125 23.35 35.55 -7.39
C ILE A 1125 24.87 35.75 -7.33
N VAL A 1126 25.44 35.78 -6.13
CA VAL A 1126 26.89 35.63 -5.92
C VAL A 1126 27.15 34.24 -5.34
N ASP A 1127 27.88 33.41 -6.09
CA ASP A 1127 28.28 32.06 -5.68
C ASP A 1127 29.50 32.16 -4.74
N PHE A 1128 29.37 31.66 -3.50
CA PHE A 1128 30.48 31.54 -2.57
C PHE A 1128 30.71 30.07 -2.24
N GLY A 1129 31.91 29.59 -2.56
CA GLY A 1129 32.38 28.25 -2.23
C GLY A 1129 32.51 27.97 -0.72
N THR A 1130 32.78 26.71 -0.42
CA THR A 1130 32.79 26.07 0.90
C THR A 1130 33.63 26.79 1.96
N ILE A 1131 33.04 27.11 3.13
CA ILE A 1131 33.75 27.64 4.31
C ILE A 1131 34.15 26.50 5.23
N SER A 1132 35.41 26.47 5.70
CA SER A 1132 35.91 25.50 6.69
C SER A 1132 36.38 26.20 7.96
N PHE A 1133 36.02 25.67 9.13
CA PHE A 1133 36.39 26.22 10.44
C PHE A 1133 37.59 25.46 11.03
N ASN A 1134 38.63 26.17 11.47
CA ASN A 1134 39.72 25.59 12.24
C ASN A 1134 39.60 25.95 13.73
N ALA A 1135 40.06 25.03 14.60
CA ALA A 1135 40.12 25.17 16.05
C ALA A 1135 41.08 26.31 16.44
N GLY A 1136 40.56 27.53 16.46
CA GLY A 1136 41.32 28.77 16.66
C GLY A 1136 40.52 30.04 16.35
N GLY A 1137 39.36 29.94 15.68
CA GLY A 1137 38.42 31.06 15.57
C GLY A 1137 38.75 32.12 14.51
N THR A 1138 39.52 31.77 13.47
CA THR A 1138 39.67 32.58 12.25
C THR A 1138 39.22 31.78 11.03
N PHE A 1139 38.57 32.47 10.09
CA PHE A 1139 38.19 31.93 8.78
C PHE A 1139 39.13 32.49 7.71
N THR A 1140 39.56 31.65 6.79
CA THR A 1140 40.33 32.04 5.60
C THR A 1140 39.60 31.53 4.36
N THR A 1141 39.37 32.41 3.39
CA THR A 1141 39.03 32.04 2.01
C THR A 1141 40.28 32.19 1.13
N ASP A 1142 40.23 31.67 -0.09
CA ASP A 1142 41.37 31.65 -1.04
C ASP A 1142 41.86 33.05 -1.50
N GLU A 1143 41.25 34.16 -1.01
CA GLU A 1143 41.65 35.54 -1.36
C GLU A 1143 42.11 36.43 -0.18
N GLY A 1144 42.39 35.88 1.01
CA GLY A 1144 43.07 36.60 2.12
C GLY A 1144 42.17 37.04 3.29
N ASP A 1145 42.79 37.46 4.41
CA ASP A 1145 42.17 37.60 5.75
C ASP A 1145 41.09 38.71 5.87
N TRP A 1146 39.91 38.33 6.38
CA TRP A 1146 38.78 39.24 6.69
C TRP A 1146 38.53 39.35 8.21
N GLY A 1147 39.24 40.25 8.90
CA GLY A 1147 38.83 40.83 10.20
C GLY A 1147 38.98 39.97 11.47
N THR A 1148 39.01 40.64 12.64
CA THR A 1148 39.17 40.04 13.98
C THR A 1148 38.00 40.35 14.91
N TRP A 1149 37.65 39.38 15.77
CA TRP A 1149 36.56 39.43 16.74
C TRP A 1149 36.95 40.11 18.07
N HIS A 1150 35.98 40.77 18.73
CA HIS A 1150 36.09 41.20 20.12
C HIS A 1150 34.81 40.87 20.90
N GLN A 1151 34.96 40.21 22.07
CA GLN A 1151 33.86 39.90 22.99
C GLN A 1151 33.50 41.11 23.85
N SER A 1152 32.23 41.51 23.87
CA SER A 1152 31.64 42.20 25.03
C SER A 1152 30.16 41.82 25.17
N ASP A 1153 29.68 41.83 26.42
CA ASP A 1153 28.74 40.84 26.95
C ASP A 1153 27.27 40.94 26.55
N ASP A 1154 26.82 41.73 25.57
CA ASP A 1154 25.38 41.70 25.18
C ASP A 1154 25.04 42.20 23.74
N SER A 1155 26.00 42.28 22.81
CA SER A 1155 25.71 42.50 21.37
C SER A 1155 26.89 42.14 20.45
N VAL A 1156 26.60 41.67 19.23
CA VAL A 1156 27.61 41.44 18.17
C VAL A 1156 27.65 42.65 17.24
N GLU A 1157 28.81 43.28 17.09
CA GLU A 1157 29.07 44.31 16.09
C GLU A 1157 29.99 43.78 14.98
N TRP A 1158 29.67 44.10 13.72
CA TRP A 1158 30.52 43.83 12.55
C TRP A 1158 30.93 45.16 11.95
N THR A 1159 32.22 45.36 11.67
CA THR A 1159 32.68 46.52 10.90
C THR A 1159 33.24 46.05 9.57
N HIS A 1160 32.60 46.47 8.48
CA HIS A 1160 33.10 46.25 7.13
C HIS A 1160 34.06 47.39 6.75
N HIS A 1161 35.21 47.06 6.14
CA HIS A 1161 36.04 48.05 5.45
C HIS A 1161 35.38 48.43 4.12
N ASP A 1162 34.19 49.03 4.15
CA ASP A 1162 33.59 49.86 3.09
C ASP A 1162 32.21 50.43 3.52
N GLY A 1163 32.15 50.99 4.74
CA GLY A 1163 31.27 52.13 5.05
C GLY A 1163 29.75 51.93 5.11
N LEU A 1164 29.22 50.74 5.35
CA LEU A 1164 27.78 50.53 5.62
C LEU A 1164 27.57 49.65 6.87
N ASP A 1165 26.93 50.21 7.90
CA ASP A 1165 26.60 49.53 9.17
C ASP A 1165 25.17 48.95 9.14
N TYR A 1166 24.99 47.72 9.61
CA TYR A 1166 23.68 47.08 9.87
C TYR A 1166 23.57 46.60 11.32
N TRP A 1167 22.38 46.73 11.93
CA TRP A 1167 22.10 46.37 13.33
C TRP A 1167 21.00 45.30 13.43
N GLY A 1168 21.22 44.26 14.25
CA GLY A 1168 20.19 43.26 14.61
C GLY A 1168 20.52 42.53 15.91
N THR A 1169 19.51 42.26 16.75
CA THR A 1169 19.63 41.61 18.07
C THR A 1169 18.88 40.27 18.08
N LEU A 1170 19.47 39.22 18.66
CA LEU A 1170 18.86 37.91 18.90
C LEU A 1170 18.73 37.68 20.41
N SER A 1171 17.53 37.32 20.90
CA SER A 1171 17.29 36.93 22.30
C SER A 1171 16.91 35.45 22.40
N SER A 1172 17.39 34.77 23.46
CA SER A 1172 17.33 33.31 23.65
C SER A 1172 15.99 32.81 24.23
N PRO A 1173 15.50 31.62 23.86
CA PRO A 1173 14.41 30.96 24.59
C PRO A 1173 14.95 29.88 25.54
N ASN A 1174 14.77 30.08 26.84
CA ASN A 1174 14.67 28.98 27.81
C ASN A 1174 13.85 29.45 29.02
N THR A 1175 12.97 28.55 29.50
CA THR A 1175 11.99 28.65 30.59
C THR A 1175 10.61 29.24 30.23
N MET A 1176 9.60 28.37 30.12
CA MET A 1176 8.41 28.42 30.99
C MET A 1176 7.48 27.22 30.76
N SER A 1177 7.35 26.41 31.82
CA SER A 1177 6.21 25.53 32.10
C SER A 1177 5.05 26.38 32.62
N GLY A 1178 3.81 26.16 32.14
CA GLY A 1178 2.60 26.68 32.81
C GLY A 1178 1.37 26.86 31.92
N GLU A 1179 0.36 26.03 32.17
CA GLU A 1179 -1.09 26.25 32.11
C GLU A 1179 -1.72 27.13 31.01
N TRP A 1180 -2.60 26.50 30.21
CA TRP A 1180 -3.55 27.16 29.33
C TRP A 1180 -4.69 27.80 30.15
N GLY A 1181 -4.82 29.12 30.05
CA GLY A 1181 -5.97 29.90 30.49
C GLY A 1181 -6.64 30.58 29.30
N THR A 1182 -7.95 30.39 29.20
CA THR A 1182 -8.90 30.93 28.22
C THR A 1182 -8.90 32.46 28.09
N GLY A 1183 -9.10 33.01 26.88
CA GLY A 1183 -9.49 34.43 26.70
C GLY A 1183 -9.57 34.91 25.25
N GLU A 1184 -10.76 35.35 24.87
CA GLU A 1184 -11.23 35.88 23.57
C GLU A 1184 -10.51 37.16 23.09
N GLY A 1185 -10.58 37.47 21.78
CA GLY A 1185 -10.36 38.84 21.30
C GLY A 1185 -9.98 39.05 19.82
N GLU A 1186 -11.01 39.06 18.96
CA GLU A 1186 -11.21 39.88 17.74
C GLU A 1186 -10.05 40.20 16.76
N LEU A 1187 -10.17 39.65 15.55
CA LEU A 1187 -9.58 40.13 14.29
C LEU A 1187 -10.48 41.20 13.65
N LEU A 1188 -9.94 42.37 13.37
CA LEU A 1188 -10.45 43.32 12.35
C LEU A 1188 -9.28 43.81 11.49
N GLY A 1189 -9.34 43.48 10.20
CA GLY A 1189 -8.31 43.82 9.21
C GLY A 1189 -8.42 45.25 8.68
N VAL A 1190 -7.36 45.71 8.00
CA VAL A 1190 -7.42 46.81 7.03
C VAL A 1190 -6.39 46.54 5.91
N ALA A 1191 -6.90 46.54 4.67
CA ALA A 1191 -6.14 46.51 3.43
C ALA A 1191 -5.44 47.85 3.15
N GLY A 1192 -4.32 47.83 2.43
CA GLY A 1192 -3.66 49.03 1.93
C GLY A 1192 -2.61 48.75 0.86
N THR A 1193 -3.00 48.79 -0.40
CA THR A 1193 -2.14 48.94 -1.58
C THR A 1193 -1.56 50.35 -1.67
N TRP A 1194 -0.27 50.54 -1.94
CA TRP A 1194 0.27 51.76 -2.57
C TRP A 1194 1.46 51.44 -3.50
N TRP A 1195 1.39 52.01 -4.72
CA TRP A 1195 2.42 52.07 -5.76
C TRP A 1195 3.46 53.16 -5.47
N ALA A 1196 4.71 52.96 -5.90
CA ALA A 1196 5.57 54.05 -6.37
C ALA A 1196 6.66 53.56 -7.35
N GLU A 1197 6.53 54.01 -8.59
CA GLU A 1197 7.48 53.99 -9.70
C GLU A 1197 8.69 54.92 -9.40
N ARG A 1198 9.95 54.50 -9.69
CA ARG A 1198 10.94 55.15 -10.61
C ARG A 1198 12.43 55.13 -10.21
N GLN A 1199 13.18 54.73 -11.25
CA GLN A 1199 14.46 55.24 -11.78
C GLN A 1199 15.81 54.67 -11.30
N TYR A 1200 16.33 53.76 -12.14
CA TYR A 1200 17.69 53.71 -12.71
C TYR A 1200 18.83 54.39 -11.93
N ARG A 1201 19.73 53.56 -11.40
CA ARG A 1201 21.09 53.42 -11.96
C ARG A 1201 21.66 52.05 -11.67
#